data_AF-A0A2W6ERN5-F1
#
_entry.id   AF-A0A2W6ERN5-F1
#
_cell.length_a   1.000
_cell.length_b   1.000
_cell.length_c   1.000
_cell.angle_alpha   90.00
_cell.angle_beta   90.00
_cell.angle_gamma   90.00
#
_symmetry.space_group_name_H-M   'P 1'
#
loop_
_entity.id
_entity.type
_entity.pdbx_description
1 polymer ?
#
loop_
_entity_poly.entity_id
_entity_poly.type
_entity_poly.pdbx_seq_one_letter_code
_entity_poly.pdbx_strand_id
1 'polypeptide(L)'
;PQWSLCWALPVRADGAPSPLTADVLHAPTPTAERLSLPARLIATVPVDSSRRHVHPGPAVELVLGAAAQVYPQLAAALVPDQRTALVPAPGFPASEVDAVLREAVLEALRHTPWLPSAAGGDIAPADALVLDVPLPELAELLADGTPHLLDAELAGPAHTAALAALGVTRLRPAAIAELLAGRNRPPLWWRRCYAALVGLLDADPSAREELGALPVPLADGRTVTGPRGVLLGDVDVAGGVPTELRLVHPDAVHPLLERLGARPVGSAELLEALRPAIEASVDDAEDGLDVTALARAVLSLAAVAACDNSDRPWLGALALPDDTGVPRRADELVLPDGALRELLAPDAPLGVLDPAVAAEQPVDALRAVGVLDSFAVLDDPNPNGPDHDLDGEQQWWAQAHSADGEPPARLLAVRDLDLVDDQCWPVALRRIAAEPAGLAALRQPGGYTGWWLARHARLGGHPPPYWRLTGAAALEGLYDVVPRCDTGEALLAAAGVRTGLSIVSAADAADLLARLADPARTVTPAVVHAAHTVLAGADLDPADVEPPARVRAVTGEVIEADRAVVLDSPWLAGVLPAGELVSGGDPGVLADLLDLPLASERVAPELLDAAGATTVRWVELVDVVAVCAAAGLVVPDGKLRLHEQLLVRHDGAEYAVPFWVTPNGTVHAADPVRAALLLPSSMALRFPPRSVGL
;
A
#
# COMPACT_ATOMS: atom_id res chain seq x y z
N PRO A 1 -51.60 -1.40 -82.27
CA PRO A 1 -52.30 -2.02 -81.13
C PRO A 1 -52.02 -1.24 -79.82
N GLN A 2 -53.07 -0.82 -79.12
CA GLN A 2 -52.97 -0.25 -77.78
C GLN A 2 -53.25 -1.37 -76.77
N TRP A 3 -52.41 -1.51 -75.74
CA TRP A 3 -52.61 -2.46 -74.64
C TRP A 3 -52.49 -1.71 -73.31
N SER A 4 -53.21 -2.19 -72.31
CA SER A 4 -53.16 -1.65 -70.94
C SER A 4 -52.95 -2.77 -69.94
N LEU A 5 -52.39 -2.41 -68.80
CA LEU A 5 -52.04 -3.31 -67.71
C LEU A 5 -52.31 -2.60 -66.38
N CYS A 6 -52.86 -3.32 -65.41
CA CYS A 6 -53.10 -2.85 -64.06
C CYS A 6 -52.91 -4.01 -63.07
N TRP A 7 -52.11 -3.76 -62.03
CA TRP A 7 -52.08 -4.60 -60.84
C TRP A 7 -52.95 -3.96 -59.76
N ALA A 8 -53.80 -4.76 -59.13
CA ALA A 8 -54.65 -4.33 -58.03
C ALA A 8 -54.46 -5.22 -56.81
N LEU A 9 -54.08 -4.63 -55.68
CA LEU A 9 -53.97 -5.31 -54.40
C LEU A 9 -55.20 -4.99 -53.54
N PRO A 10 -55.95 -5.99 -53.05
CA PRO A 10 -56.97 -5.74 -52.04
C PRO A 10 -56.34 -5.20 -50.76
N VAL A 11 -56.91 -4.13 -50.22
CA VAL A 11 -56.51 -3.56 -48.92
C VAL A 11 -57.68 -3.63 -47.95
N ARG A 12 -57.38 -3.78 -46.66
CA ARG A 12 -58.35 -3.72 -45.57
C ARG A 12 -58.76 -2.27 -45.30
N ALA A 13 -59.78 -2.09 -44.47
CA ALA A 13 -60.30 -0.76 -44.11
C ALA A 13 -59.27 0.13 -43.40
N ASP A 14 -58.27 -0.47 -42.75
CA ASP A 14 -57.13 0.18 -42.09
C ASP A 14 -55.95 0.45 -43.05
N GLY A 15 -56.09 0.11 -44.33
CA GLY A 15 -55.04 0.27 -45.35
C GLY A 15 -54.03 -0.88 -45.42
N ALA A 16 -54.11 -1.88 -44.53
CA ALA A 16 -53.20 -3.02 -44.57
C ALA A 16 -53.46 -3.91 -45.80
N PRO A 17 -52.42 -4.48 -46.43
CA PRO A 17 -52.57 -5.35 -47.58
C PRO A 17 -53.32 -6.64 -47.21
N SER A 18 -54.21 -7.07 -48.09
CA SER A 18 -54.93 -8.33 -48.02
C SER A 18 -54.58 -9.17 -49.26
N PRO A 19 -53.36 -9.75 -49.31
CA PRO A 19 -52.86 -10.46 -50.47
C PRO A 19 -53.77 -11.62 -50.88
N LEU A 20 -53.94 -11.81 -52.18
CA LEU A 20 -54.71 -12.90 -52.75
C LEU A 20 -53.92 -14.22 -52.62
N THR A 21 -54.63 -15.33 -52.42
CA THR A 21 -54.03 -16.69 -52.44
C THR A 21 -54.35 -17.44 -53.72
N ALA A 22 -55.39 -17.01 -54.44
CA ALA A 22 -55.76 -17.47 -55.76
C ALA A 22 -56.62 -16.39 -56.43
N ASP A 23 -56.42 -16.19 -57.73
CA ASP A 23 -57.26 -15.35 -58.58
C ASP A 23 -57.23 -15.89 -60.02
N VAL A 24 -57.72 -15.12 -60.99
CA VAL A 24 -57.55 -15.40 -62.41
C VAL A 24 -57.02 -14.18 -63.15
N LEU A 25 -56.45 -14.37 -64.33
CA LEU A 25 -56.12 -13.25 -65.22
C LEU A 25 -57.40 -12.58 -65.74
N HIS A 26 -57.48 -11.26 -65.66
CA HIS A 26 -58.62 -10.48 -66.17
C HIS A 26 -58.30 -9.82 -67.52
N ALA A 27 -59.08 -10.14 -68.56
CA ALA A 27 -58.84 -9.65 -69.93
C ALA A 27 -60.08 -9.12 -70.68
N PRO A 28 -60.76 -8.04 -70.22
CA PRO A 28 -60.79 -7.43 -68.87
C PRO A 28 -61.77 -8.17 -67.93
N THR A 29 -62.52 -9.15 -68.44
CA THR A 29 -63.35 -10.08 -67.64
C THR A 29 -62.51 -11.25 -67.13
N PRO A 30 -62.95 -11.95 -66.07
CA PRO A 30 -62.27 -13.14 -65.56
C PRO A 30 -62.07 -14.20 -66.66
N THR A 31 -60.83 -14.70 -66.81
CA THR A 31 -60.49 -15.85 -67.68
C THR A 31 -60.45 -17.15 -66.86
N ALA A 32 -60.14 -18.28 -67.49
CA ALA A 32 -59.87 -19.56 -66.82
C ALA A 32 -58.40 -19.74 -66.41
N GLU A 33 -57.51 -18.79 -66.76
CA GLU A 33 -56.09 -18.81 -66.36
C GLU A 33 -55.98 -18.46 -64.88
N ARG A 34 -55.78 -19.47 -64.04
CA ARG A 34 -55.63 -19.29 -62.59
C ARG A 34 -54.27 -18.70 -62.27
N LEU A 35 -54.24 -17.72 -61.38
CA LEU A 35 -53.02 -17.08 -60.88
C LEU A 35 -52.86 -17.33 -59.38
N SER A 36 -51.63 -17.57 -58.94
CA SER A 36 -51.23 -17.74 -57.53
C SER A 36 -50.60 -16.49 -56.92
N LEU A 37 -50.57 -15.38 -57.68
CA LEU A 37 -49.95 -14.13 -57.28
C LEU A 37 -50.81 -13.37 -56.26
N PRO A 38 -50.18 -12.61 -55.34
CA PRO A 38 -50.89 -11.94 -54.25
C PRO A 38 -51.63 -10.66 -54.67
N ALA A 39 -51.53 -10.26 -55.93
CA ALA A 39 -52.28 -9.16 -56.52
C ALA A 39 -53.04 -9.62 -57.76
N ARG A 40 -54.14 -8.92 -58.08
CA ARG A 40 -54.97 -9.16 -59.26
C ARG A 40 -54.32 -8.53 -60.48
N LEU A 41 -54.26 -9.28 -61.58
CA LEU A 41 -53.78 -8.81 -62.87
C LEU A 41 -54.94 -8.51 -63.84
N ILE A 42 -55.04 -7.27 -64.30
CA ILE A 42 -55.98 -6.84 -65.36
C ILE A 42 -55.16 -6.38 -66.56
N ALA A 43 -55.23 -7.10 -67.68
CA ALA A 43 -54.36 -6.86 -68.82
C ALA A 43 -55.06 -7.06 -70.17
N THR A 44 -54.61 -6.33 -71.19
CA THR A 44 -55.03 -6.54 -72.58
C THR A 44 -54.22 -7.69 -73.21
N VAL A 45 -54.70 -8.93 -73.08
CA VAL A 45 -54.08 -10.11 -73.68
C VAL A 45 -54.96 -10.74 -74.78
N PRO A 46 -54.38 -11.31 -75.84
CA PRO A 46 -55.09 -12.17 -76.78
C PRO A 46 -55.75 -13.36 -76.07
N VAL A 47 -57.07 -13.50 -76.22
CA VAL A 47 -57.85 -14.65 -75.71
C VAL A 47 -58.46 -15.43 -76.87
N ASP A 48 -58.74 -16.71 -76.63
CA ASP A 48 -59.44 -17.59 -77.57
C ASP A 48 -60.89 -17.13 -77.83
N SER A 49 -61.58 -17.79 -78.78
CA SER A 49 -62.96 -17.45 -79.12
C SER A 49 -63.93 -17.66 -77.95
N SER A 50 -63.63 -18.57 -77.02
CA SER A 50 -64.40 -18.78 -75.79
C SER A 50 -64.18 -17.67 -74.76
N ARG A 51 -63.16 -16.81 -74.96
CA ARG A 51 -62.66 -15.79 -74.03
C ARG A 51 -62.27 -16.35 -72.66
N ARG A 52 -61.98 -17.65 -72.59
CA ARG A 52 -61.61 -18.33 -71.34
C ARG A 52 -60.12 -18.62 -71.28
N HIS A 53 -59.46 -18.83 -72.42
CA HIS A 53 -58.05 -19.19 -72.45
C HIS A 53 -57.22 -18.14 -73.16
N VAL A 54 -56.01 -17.92 -72.68
CA VAL A 54 -55.05 -17.01 -73.31
C VAL A 54 -54.44 -17.71 -74.52
N HIS A 55 -54.36 -17.01 -75.66
CA HIS A 55 -53.74 -17.57 -76.86
C HIS A 55 -52.22 -17.43 -76.77
N PRO A 56 -51.43 -18.52 -76.73
CA PRO A 56 -49.98 -18.42 -76.61
C PRO A 56 -49.37 -17.68 -77.81
N GLY A 57 -48.32 -16.90 -77.55
CA GLY A 57 -47.56 -16.20 -78.58
C GLY A 57 -46.90 -14.90 -78.10
N PRO A 58 -46.14 -14.24 -78.99
CA PRO A 58 -45.26 -13.11 -78.63
C PRO A 58 -45.97 -11.92 -77.99
N ALA A 59 -47.24 -11.70 -78.34
CA ALA A 59 -48.04 -10.61 -77.76
C ALA A 59 -48.39 -10.83 -76.28
N VAL A 60 -48.68 -12.08 -75.89
CA VAL A 60 -48.93 -12.44 -74.49
C VAL A 60 -47.63 -12.39 -73.71
N GLU A 61 -46.54 -12.95 -74.25
CA GLU A 61 -45.22 -12.90 -73.64
C GLU A 61 -44.77 -11.47 -73.35
N LEU A 62 -44.99 -10.53 -74.30
CA LEU A 62 -44.69 -9.12 -74.11
C LEU A 62 -45.50 -8.50 -72.96
N VAL A 63 -46.81 -8.78 -72.88
CA VAL A 63 -47.68 -8.21 -71.84
C VAL A 63 -47.37 -8.82 -70.47
N LEU A 64 -47.12 -10.13 -70.38
CA LEU A 64 -46.73 -10.80 -69.13
C LEU A 64 -45.35 -10.35 -68.65
N GLY A 65 -44.39 -10.18 -69.57
CA GLY A 65 -43.07 -9.63 -69.27
C GLY A 65 -43.17 -8.20 -68.73
N ALA A 66 -43.98 -7.34 -69.37
CA ALA A 66 -44.25 -6.01 -68.87
C ALA A 66 -44.99 -6.03 -67.51
N ALA A 67 -45.91 -6.98 -67.31
CA ALA A 67 -46.60 -7.19 -66.04
C ALA A 67 -45.64 -7.49 -64.90
N ALA A 68 -44.67 -8.36 -65.13
CA ALA A 68 -43.61 -8.66 -64.17
C ALA A 68 -42.73 -7.43 -63.88
N GLN A 69 -42.31 -6.68 -64.89
CA GLN A 69 -41.41 -5.53 -64.73
C GLN A 69 -41.99 -4.39 -63.88
N VAL A 70 -43.30 -4.15 -63.96
CA VAL A 70 -43.95 -3.09 -63.17
C VAL A 70 -44.40 -3.57 -61.78
N TYR A 71 -44.38 -4.88 -61.52
CA TYR A 71 -44.83 -5.46 -60.25
C TYR A 71 -44.07 -4.93 -59.02
N PRO A 72 -42.73 -4.75 -59.03
CA PRO A 72 -42.00 -4.19 -57.88
C PRO A 72 -42.46 -2.77 -57.50
N GLN A 73 -43.00 -2.00 -58.45
CA GLN A 73 -43.53 -0.65 -58.16
C GLN A 73 -44.77 -0.71 -57.26
N LEU A 74 -45.59 -1.77 -57.41
CA LEU A 74 -46.70 -2.03 -56.49
C LEU A 74 -46.19 -2.38 -55.08
N ALA A 75 -45.11 -3.17 -55.00
CA ALA A 75 -44.49 -3.52 -53.72
C ALA A 75 -43.88 -2.30 -53.01
N ALA A 76 -43.16 -1.44 -53.74
CA ALA A 76 -42.58 -0.22 -53.21
C ALA A 76 -43.63 0.81 -52.72
N ALA A 77 -44.86 0.75 -53.25
CA ALA A 77 -45.97 1.62 -52.85
C ALA A 77 -46.58 1.26 -51.48
N LEU A 78 -46.30 0.07 -50.94
CA LEU A 78 -46.69 -0.29 -49.58
C LEU A 78 -45.76 0.35 -48.55
N VAL A 79 -46.26 0.51 -47.32
CA VAL A 79 -45.42 0.88 -46.17
C VAL A 79 -44.30 -0.15 -45.98
N PRO A 80 -43.08 0.26 -45.60
CA PRO A 80 -41.87 -0.57 -45.67
C PRO A 80 -41.98 -1.96 -45.03
N ASP A 81 -42.58 -2.05 -43.85
CA ASP A 81 -42.81 -3.27 -43.07
C ASP A 81 -43.83 -4.23 -43.73
N GLN A 82 -44.66 -3.75 -44.65
CA GLN A 82 -45.71 -4.56 -45.28
C GLN A 82 -45.34 -5.02 -46.70
N ARG A 83 -44.24 -4.53 -47.26
CA ARG A 83 -43.91 -4.75 -48.69
C ARG A 83 -43.74 -6.23 -49.04
N THR A 84 -43.21 -7.05 -48.14
CA THR A 84 -42.99 -8.48 -48.40
C THR A 84 -44.29 -9.29 -48.56
N ALA A 85 -45.45 -8.72 -48.20
CA ALA A 85 -46.75 -9.36 -48.40
C ALA A 85 -47.07 -9.59 -49.89
N LEU A 86 -46.41 -8.86 -50.79
CA LEU A 86 -46.55 -9.02 -52.25
C LEU A 86 -45.60 -10.04 -52.87
N VAL A 87 -44.75 -10.69 -52.07
CA VAL A 87 -43.88 -11.77 -52.56
C VAL A 87 -44.71 -13.05 -52.74
N PRO A 88 -44.69 -13.67 -53.94
CA PRO A 88 -45.43 -14.91 -54.18
C PRO A 88 -44.98 -16.03 -53.23
N ALA A 89 -45.90 -16.57 -52.43
CA ALA A 89 -45.61 -17.65 -51.48
C ALA A 89 -45.01 -18.88 -52.19
N PRO A 90 -44.03 -19.60 -51.61
CA PRO A 90 -43.47 -20.80 -52.20
C PRO A 90 -44.56 -21.83 -52.51
N GLY A 91 -44.60 -22.36 -53.73
CA GLY A 91 -45.65 -23.29 -54.15
C GLY A 91 -45.63 -23.61 -55.64
N PHE A 92 -46.52 -24.53 -56.03
CA PHE A 92 -46.72 -24.89 -57.44
C PHE A 92 -47.52 -23.81 -58.17
N PRO A 93 -47.20 -23.52 -59.43
CA PRO A 93 -48.00 -22.61 -60.24
C PRO A 93 -49.41 -23.18 -60.46
N ALA A 94 -50.40 -22.29 -60.52
CA ALA A 94 -51.81 -22.64 -60.67
C ALA A 94 -52.23 -22.90 -62.13
N SER A 95 -51.41 -22.47 -63.11
CA SER A 95 -51.56 -22.66 -64.56
C SER A 95 -50.22 -22.46 -65.27
N GLU A 96 -50.13 -22.72 -66.59
CA GLU A 96 -48.93 -22.43 -67.39
C GLU A 96 -48.62 -20.93 -67.46
N VAL A 97 -49.67 -20.10 -67.62
CA VAL A 97 -49.56 -18.64 -67.59
C VAL A 97 -49.05 -18.16 -66.24
N ASP A 98 -49.53 -18.76 -65.15
CA ASP A 98 -49.04 -18.46 -63.79
C ASP A 98 -47.59 -18.86 -63.61
N ALA A 99 -47.15 -20.01 -64.15
CA ALA A 99 -45.75 -20.44 -64.05
C ALA A 99 -44.80 -19.39 -64.65
N VAL A 100 -45.06 -18.96 -65.89
CA VAL A 100 -44.25 -17.96 -66.61
C VAL A 100 -44.29 -16.61 -65.88
N LEU A 101 -45.48 -16.15 -65.50
CA LEU A 101 -45.64 -14.85 -64.86
C LEU A 101 -45.03 -14.81 -63.46
N ARG A 102 -45.22 -15.87 -62.67
CA ARG A 102 -44.66 -16.00 -61.32
C ARG A 102 -43.13 -16.00 -61.34
N GLU A 103 -42.52 -16.76 -62.26
CA GLU A 103 -41.06 -16.76 -62.43
C GLU A 103 -40.54 -15.38 -62.80
N ALA A 104 -41.18 -14.72 -63.79
CA ALA A 104 -40.82 -13.37 -64.21
C ALA A 104 -41.02 -12.32 -63.10
N VAL A 105 -42.09 -12.42 -62.30
CA VAL A 105 -42.35 -11.53 -61.16
C VAL A 105 -41.30 -11.71 -60.07
N LEU A 106 -40.95 -12.95 -59.70
CA LEU A 106 -39.91 -13.23 -58.73
C LEU A 106 -38.55 -12.68 -59.21
N GLU A 107 -38.25 -12.83 -60.51
CA GLU A 107 -37.03 -12.29 -61.10
C GLU A 107 -36.99 -10.76 -61.08
N ALA A 108 -38.09 -10.10 -61.41
CA ALA A 108 -38.21 -8.65 -61.34
C ALA A 108 -38.10 -8.13 -59.89
N LEU A 109 -38.73 -8.83 -58.93
CA LEU A 109 -38.63 -8.50 -57.51
C LEU A 109 -37.21 -8.65 -56.99
N ARG A 110 -36.43 -9.65 -57.44
CA ARG A 110 -35.03 -9.85 -57.02
C ARG A 110 -34.09 -8.74 -57.42
N HIS A 111 -34.29 -8.15 -58.59
CA HIS A 111 -33.33 -7.22 -59.21
C HIS A 111 -33.74 -5.75 -59.16
N THR A 112 -34.96 -5.45 -58.69
CA THR A 112 -35.44 -4.07 -58.55
C THR A 112 -35.27 -3.59 -57.10
N PRO A 113 -34.83 -2.36 -56.85
CA PRO A 113 -34.82 -1.80 -55.50
C PRO A 113 -36.23 -1.49 -55.00
N TRP A 114 -36.66 -2.14 -53.92
CA TRP A 114 -37.96 -1.89 -53.26
C TRP A 114 -38.02 -2.31 -51.79
N LEU A 115 -36.99 -2.99 -51.26
CA LEU A 115 -36.92 -3.32 -49.83
C LEU A 115 -36.16 -2.24 -49.06
N PRO A 116 -36.66 -1.79 -47.89
CA PRO A 116 -35.98 -0.77 -47.08
C PRO A 116 -34.60 -1.25 -46.61
N SER A 117 -33.58 -0.40 -46.77
CA SER A 117 -32.24 -0.59 -46.22
C SER A 117 -32.09 0.04 -44.84
N ALA A 118 -31.25 -0.57 -44.00
CA ALA A 118 -30.85 -0.01 -42.71
C ALA A 118 -30.12 1.35 -42.84
N ALA A 119 -29.49 1.63 -44.00
CA ALA A 119 -28.85 2.92 -44.29
C ALA A 119 -29.84 3.98 -44.84
N GLY A 120 -31.12 3.60 -45.02
CA GLY A 120 -32.13 4.41 -45.68
C GLY A 120 -32.20 4.16 -47.20
N GLY A 121 -33.38 4.41 -47.77
CA GLY A 121 -33.68 4.11 -49.18
C GLY A 121 -34.01 2.63 -49.42
N ASP A 122 -34.18 2.28 -50.69
CA ASP A 122 -34.59 0.95 -51.11
C ASP A 122 -33.44 0.21 -51.83
N ILE A 123 -33.28 -1.09 -51.56
CA ILE A 123 -32.28 -1.96 -52.19
C ILE A 123 -32.91 -3.18 -52.87
N ALA A 124 -32.17 -3.75 -53.83
CA ALA A 124 -32.58 -4.95 -54.56
C ALA A 124 -32.34 -6.22 -53.71
N PRO A 125 -33.30 -7.16 -53.62
CA PRO A 125 -33.17 -8.36 -52.79
C PRO A 125 -32.03 -9.33 -53.15
N ALA A 126 -31.61 -9.41 -54.41
CA ALA A 126 -30.67 -10.43 -54.88
C ALA A 126 -29.33 -10.46 -54.12
N ASP A 127 -28.82 -9.28 -53.77
CA ASP A 127 -27.56 -9.11 -53.02
C ASP A 127 -27.82 -8.64 -51.57
N ALA A 128 -29.07 -8.64 -51.13
CA ALA A 128 -29.45 -8.09 -49.84
C ALA A 128 -29.10 -9.05 -48.70
N LEU A 129 -28.69 -8.43 -47.59
CA LEU A 129 -28.40 -9.07 -46.32
C LEU A 129 -29.47 -8.68 -45.31
N VAL A 130 -29.89 -9.60 -44.45
CA VAL A 130 -30.79 -9.30 -43.33
C VAL A 130 -30.23 -9.92 -42.05
N LEU A 131 -30.38 -9.26 -40.91
CA LEU A 131 -30.04 -9.87 -39.63
C LEU A 131 -30.91 -11.10 -39.36
N ASP A 132 -30.40 -12.04 -38.57
CA ASP A 132 -31.19 -13.21 -38.18
C ASP A 132 -32.27 -12.86 -37.13
N VAL A 133 -32.02 -11.80 -36.36
CA VAL A 133 -32.86 -11.28 -35.27
C VAL A 133 -33.13 -9.79 -35.51
N PRO A 134 -34.35 -9.28 -35.24
CA PRO A 134 -34.68 -7.86 -35.41
C PRO A 134 -34.01 -7.00 -34.33
N LEU A 135 -32.77 -6.57 -34.60
CA LEU A 135 -31.96 -5.72 -33.73
C LEU A 135 -31.68 -4.37 -34.42
N PRO A 136 -32.55 -3.36 -34.24
CA PRO A 136 -32.45 -2.07 -34.93
C PRO A 136 -31.12 -1.35 -34.71
N GLU A 137 -30.64 -1.29 -33.46
CA GLU A 137 -29.37 -0.64 -33.13
C GLU A 137 -28.17 -1.34 -33.77
N LEU A 138 -28.18 -2.67 -33.85
CA LEU A 138 -27.13 -3.42 -34.53
C LEU A 138 -27.16 -3.18 -36.05
N ALA A 139 -28.35 -3.14 -36.64
CA ALA A 139 -28.50 -2.84 -38.06
C ALA A 139 -28.00 -1.43 -38.41
N GLU A 140 -28.30 -0.43 -37.57
CA GLU A 140 -27.81 0.94 -37.72
C GLU A 140 -26.26 0.99 -37.66
N LEU A 141 -25.66 0.30 -36.69
CA LEU A 141 -24.19 0.26 -36.53
C LEU A 141 -23.49 -0.46 -37.70
N LEU A 142 -24.13 -1.46 -38.29
CA LEU A 142 -23.60 -2.23 -39.41
C LEU A 142 -23.88 -1.59 -40.77
N ALA A 143 -24.91 -0.76 -40.89
CA ALA A 143 -25.28 -0.05 -42.12
C ALA A 143 -24.10 0.79 -42.65
N ASP A 144 -23.35 1.42 -41.75
CA ASP A 144 -22.06 2.02 -42.05
C ASP A 144 -21.05 0.92 -42.41
N GLY A 145 -20.80 0.75 -43.72
CA GLY A 145 -19.91 -0.27 -44.29
C GLY A 145 -20.61 -1.51 -44.85
N THR A 146 -21.94 -1.64 -44.71
CA THR A 146 -22.73 -2.75 -45.28
C THR A 146 -23.92 -2.20 -46.08
N PRO A 147 -23.70 -1.67 -47.31
CA PRO A 147 -24.73 -0.95 -48.07
C PRO A 147 -25.92 -1.81 -48.50
N HIS A 148 -25.78 -3.14 -48.48
CA HIS A 148 -26.84 -4.09 -48.83
C HIS A 148 -27.60 -4.64 -47.62
N LEU A 149 -27.44 -4.05 -46.43
CA LEU A 149 -28.17 -4.46 -45.23
C LEU A 149 -29.60 -3.93 -45.25
N LEU A 150 -30.56 -4.83 -45.09
CA LEU A 150 -31.98 -4.53 -44.93
C LEU A 150 -32.29 -3.98 -43.54
N ASP A 151 -33.38 -3.23 -43.46
CA ASP A 151 -33.94 -2.76 -42.21
C ASP A 151 -34.20 -3.90 -41.22
N ALA A 152 -33.96 -3.66 -39.93
CA ALA A 152 -34.03 -4.68 -38.89
C ALA A 152 -35.43 -5.28 -38.72
N GLU A 153 -36.50 -4.55 -39.01
CA GLU A 153 -37.87 -5.06 -38.92
C GLU A 153 -38.10 -6.25 -39.86
N LEU A 154 -37.39 -6.27 -41.00
CA LEU A 154 -37.45 -7.36 -41.97
C LEU A 154 -36.77 -8.65 -41.49
N ALA A 155 -36.00 -8.62 -40.40
CA ALA A 155 -35.47 -9.83 -39.77
C ALA A 155 -36.55 -10.66 -39.06
N GLY A 156 -37.73 -10.08 -38.83
CA GLY A 156 -38.84 -10.72 -38.13
C GLY A 156 -39.37 -11.99 -38.82
N PRO A 157 -39.95 -12.95 -38.06
CA PRO A 157 -40.43 -14.23 -38.60
C PRO A 157 -41.46 -14.11 -39.74
N ALA A 158 -42.23 -13.03 -39.76
CA ALA A 158 -43.25 -12.78 -40.79
C ALA A 158 -42.66 -12.62 -42.20
N HIS A 159 -41.41 -12.20 -42.31
CA HIS A 159 -40.74 -11.91 -43.58
C HIS A 159 -39.89 -13.08 -44.09
N THR A 160 -39.59 -14.08 -43.24
CA THR A 160 -38.62 -15.16 -43.53
C THR A 160 -38.90 -15.90 -44.83
N ALA A 161 -40.14 -16.36 -45.06
CA ALA A 161 -40.48 -17.11 -46.26
C ALA A 161 -40.38 -16.26 -47.54
N ALA A 162 -40.76 -14.98 -47.45
CA ALA A 162 -40.70 -14.03 -48.56
C ALA A 162 -39.25 -13.71 -48.93
N LEU A 163 -38.42 -13.38 -47.95
CA LEU A 163 -37.00 -13.08 -48.15
C LEU A 163 -36.22 -14.30 -48.69
N ALA A 164 -36.54 -15.51 -48.21
CA ALA A 164 -35.95 -16.74 -48.73
C ALA A 164 -36.31 -16.98 -50.21
N ALA A 165 -37.57 -16.70 -50.62
CA ALA A 165 -37.99 -16.80 -52.02
C ALA A 165 -37.27 -15.81 -52.95
N LEU A 166 -36.80 -14.68 -52.39
CA LEU A 166 -36.04 -13.66 -53.09
C LEU A 166 -34.52 -13.90 -53.05
N GLY A 167 -34.05 -14.93 -52.35
CA GLY A 167 -32.61 -15.22 -52.23
C GLY A 167 -31.84 -14.30 -51.28
N VAL A 168 -32.53 -13.56 -50.42
CA VAL A 168 -31.90 -12.68 -49.42
C VAL A 168 -31.11 -13.53 -48.42
N THR A 169 -29.87 -13.14 -48.16
CA THR A 169 -28.98 -13.88 -47.26
C THR A 169 -29.16 -13.42 -45.81
N ARG A 170 -29.33 -14.37 -44.88
CA ARG A 170 -29.35 -14.08 -43.45
C ARG A 170 -27.93 -13.99 -42.89
N LEU A 171 -27.60 -12.86 -42.27
CA LEU A 171 -26.35 -12.62 -41.57
C LEU A 171 -26.35 -13.35 -40.24
N ARG A 172 -25.52 -14.39 -40.16
CA ARG A 172 -25.27 -15.15 -38.95
C ARG A 172 -24.23 -14.47 -38.06
N PRO A 173 -24.18 -14.79 -36.76
CA PRO A 173 -23.26 -14.16 -35.81
C PRO A 173 -21.78 -14.19 -36.25
N ALA A 174 -21.30 -15.29 -36.83
CA ALA A 174 -19.92 -15.37 -37.33
C ALA A 174 -19.64 -14.35 -38.44
N ALA A 175 -20.58 -14.19 -39.39
CA ALA A 175 -20.46 -13.20 -40.47
C ALA A 175 -20.49 -11.77 -39.93
N ILE A 176 -21.23 -11.51 -38.84
CA ILE A 176 -21.22 -10.21 -38.16
C ILE A 176 -19.83 -9.94 -37.55
N ALA A 177 -19.23 -10.94 -36.88
CA ALA A 177 -17.87 -10.79 -36.35
C ALA A 177 -16.84 -10.53 -37.47
N GLU A 178 -16.96 -11.21 -38.61
CA GLU A 178 -16.13 -10.99 -39.80
C GLU A 178 -16.32 -9.58 -40.40
N LEU A 179 -17.56 -9.08 -40.49
CA LEU A 179 -17.85 -7.71 -40.97
C LEU A 179 -17.29 -6.62 -40.06
N LEU A 180 -17.23 -6.90 -38.75
CA LEU A 180 -16.65 -6.02 -37.75
C LEU A 180 -15.11 -6.09 -37.75
N ALA A 181 -14.53 -7.22 -38.16
CA ALA A 181 -13.09 -7.40 -38.22
C ALA A 181 -12.44 -6.35 -39.15
N GLY A 182 -11.30 -5.80 -38.72
CA GLY A 182 -10.55 -4.79 -39.49
C GLY A 182 -11.14 -3.38 -39.47
N ARG A 183 -12.28 -3.14 -38.79
CA ARG A 183 -12.81 -1.79 -38.60
C ARG A 183 -11.97 -1.01 -37.58
N ASN A 184 -11.58 0.21 -37.93
CA ASN A 184 -10.96 1.14 -36.99
C ASN A 184 -12.03 2.11 -36.46
N ARG A 185 -12.50 1.87 -35.24
CA ARG A 185 -13.57 2.65 -34.57
C ARG A 185 -13.15 2.98 -33.14
N PRO A 186 -13.61 4.11 -32.58
CA PRO A 186 -13.27 4.48 -31.21
C PRO A 186 -13.84 3.46 -30.20
N PRO A 187 -13.19 3.25 -29.04
CA PRO A 187 -13.63 2.32 -28.00
C PRO A 187 -15.11 2.45 -27.59
N LEU A 188 -15.62 3.68 -27.46
CA LEU A 188 -17.02 3.94 -27.12
C LEU A 188 -18.01 3.39 -28.17
N TRP A 189 -17.62 3.38 -29.45
CA TRP A 189 -18.42 2.77 -30.52
C TRP A 189 -18.48 1.24 -30.36
N TRP A 190 -17.35 0.61 -29.99
CA TRP A 190 -17.31 -0.82 -29.70
C TRP A 190 -18.21 -1.19 -28.52
N ARG A 191 -18.23 -0.39 -27.46
CA ARG A 191 -19.16 -0.60 -26.33
C ARG A 191 -20.62 -0.62 -26.76
N ARG A 192 -21.03 0.30 -27.65
CA ARG A 192 -22.37 0.33 -28.24
C ARG A 192 -22.63 -0.91 -29.10
N CYS A 193 -21.68 -1.35 -29.92
CA CYS A 193 -21.79 -2.60 -30.67
C CYS A 193 -21.95 -3.82 -29.74
N TYR A 194 -21.20 -3.91 -28.65
CA TYR A 194 -21.34 -4.98 -27.68
C TYR A 194 -22.73 -4.96 -27.01
N ALA A 195 -23.25 -3.79 -26.68
CA ALA A 195 -24.61 -3.66 -26.15
C ALA A 195 -25.66 -4.15 -27.16
N ALA A 196 -25.55 -3.77 -28.42
CA ALA A 196 -26.47 -4.19 -29.48
C ALA A 196 -26.40 -5.70 -29.80
N LEU A 197 -25.25 -6.35 -29.56
CA LEU A 197 -25.05 -7.79 -29.74
C LEU A 197 -25.62 -8.64 -28.59
N VAL A 198 -25.96 -8.06 -27.43
CA VAL A 198 -26.53 -8.82 -26.30
C VAL A 198 -27.82 -9.53 -26.70
N GLY A 199 -28.71 -8.83 -27.42
CA GLY A 199 -29.98 -9.40 -27.87
C GLY A 199 -29.82 -10.61 -28.79
N LEU A 200 -28.68 -10.73 -29.48
CA LEU A 200 -28.36 -11.88 -30.32
C LEU A 200 -28.02 -13.11 -29.47
N LEU A 201 -27.19 -12.97 -28.43
CA LEU A 201 -26.89 -14.08 -27.50
C LEU A 201 -28.10 -14.49 -26.67
N ASP A 202 -28.96 -13.53 -26.32
CA ASP A 202 -30.16 -13.81 -25.53
C ASP A 202 -31.19 -14.60 -26.36
N ALA A 203 -31.23 -14.39 -27.68
CA ALA A 203 -32.03 -15.17 -28.62
C ALA A 203 -31.44 -16.56 -28.90
N ASP A 204 -30.12 -16.66 -29.06
CA ASP A 204 -29.40 -17.93 -29.30
C ASP A 204 -28.08 -17.99 -28.49
N PRO A 205 -28.04 -18.75 -27.38
CA PRO A 205 -26.83 -18.92 -26.59
C PRO A 205 -25.67 -19.58 -27.35
N SER A 206 -25.93 -20.32 -28.43
CA SER A 206 -24.89 -20.98 -29.23
C SER A 206 -24.06 -19.98 -30.06
N ALA A 207 -24.61 -18.78 -30.30
CA ALA A 207 -23.91 -17.67 -30.96
C ALA A 207 -22.63 -17.22 -30.23
N ARG A 208 -22.47 -17.59 -28.95
CA ARG A 208 -21.27 -17.32 -28.15
C ARG A 208 -19.99 -17.82 -28.83
N GLU A 209 -20.02 -19.00 -29.43
CA GLU A 209 -18.85 -19.55 -30.13
C GLU A 209 -18.61 -18.86 -31.47
N GLU A 210 -19.67 -18.49 -32.18
CA GLU A 210 -19.59 -17.75 -33.45
C GLU A 210 -19.05 -16.33 -33.28
N LEU A 211 -19.32 -15.69 -32.14
CA LEU A 211 -18.82 -14.36 -31.78
C LEU A 211 -17.43 -14.39 -31.12
N GLY A 212 -16.76 -15.54 -31.13
CA GLY A 212 -15.43 -15.71 -30.54
C GLY A 212 -14.32 -14.86 -31.19
N ALA A 213 -14.55 -14.38 -32.43
CA ALA A 213 -13.61 -13.53 -33.17
C ALA A 213 -13.94 -12.03 -33.09
N LEU A 214 -14.86 -11.60 -32.21
CA LEU A 214 -15.21 -10.19 -32.06
C LEU A 214 -13.98 -9.32 -31.73
N PRO A 215 -13.75 -8.22 -32.47
CA PRO A 215 -12.66 -7.30 -32.16
C PRO A 215 -12.81 -6.69 -30.77
N VAL A 216 -11.72 -6.59 -30.02
CA VAL A 216 -11.69 -5.97 -28.69
C VAL A 216 -10.60 -4.90 -28.64
N PRO A 217 -10.95 -3.60 -28.49
CA PRO A 217 -9.96 -2.54 -28.32
C PRO A 217 -9.33 -2.65 -26.92
N LEU A 218 -8.01 -2.59 -26.88
CA LEU A 218 -7.21 -2.67 -25.68
C LEU A 218 -6.81 -1.27 -25.18
N ALA A 219 -6.45 -1.18 -23.91
CA ALA A 219 -5.96 0.05 -23.29
C ALA A 219 -4.66 0.55 -23.95
N ASP A 220 -3.84 -0.34 -24.52
CA ASP A 220 -2.61 0.00 -25.26
C ASP A 220 -2.85 0.57 -26.69
N GLY A 221 -4.12 0.73 -27.08
CA GLY A 221 -4.53 1.26 -28.39
C GLY A 221 -4.60 0.23 -29.52
N ARG A 222 -4.17 -1.02 -29.29
CA ARG A 222 -4.35 -2.11 -30.26
C ARG A 222 -5.77 -2.68 -30.18
N THR A 223 -6.17 -3.39 -31.22
CA THR A 223 -7.41 -4.19 -31.23
C THR A 223 -7.04 -5.65 -31.45
N VAL A 224 -7.44 -6.51 -30.52
CA VAL A 224 -7.23 -7.96 -30.64
C VAL A 224 -8.44 -8.65 -31.24
N THR A 225 -8.21 -9.81 -31.84
CA THR A 225 -9.27 -10.67 -32.36
C THR A 225 -9.76 -11.61 -31.28
N GLY A 226 -10.94 -11.31 -30.73
CA GLY A 226 -11.64 -12.14 -29.76
C GLY A 226 -11.44 -11.73 -28.30
N PRO A 227 -12.46 -11.90 -27.45
CA PRO A 227 -12.41 -11.55 -26.02
C PRO A 227 -11.68 -12.58 -25.15
N ARG A 228 -11.39 -13.79 -25.65
CA ARG A 228 -10.69 -14.83 -24.88
C ARG A 228 -9.25 -14.44 -24.62
N GLY A 229 -8.83 -14.52 -23.36
CA GLY A 229 -7.48 -14.12 -22.94
C GLY A 229 -7.29 -12.61 -22.83
N VAL A 230 -8.38 -11.84 -22.85
CA VAL A 230 -8.41 -10.40 -22.57
C VAL A 230 -8.88 -10.18 -21.13
N LEU A 231 -8.35 -9.17 -20.47
CA LEU A 231 -8.63 -8.81 -19.09
C LEU A 231 -9.61 -7.63 -19.01
N LEU A 232 -10.58 -7.72 -18.10
CA LEU A 232 -11.51 -6.65 -17.76
C LEU A 232 -11.12 -6.11 -16.39
N GLY A 233 -10.54 -4.92 -16.35
CA GLY A 233 -10.16 -4.24 -15.12
C GLY A 233 -10.64 -2.81 -15.13
N ASP A 234 -10.74 -2.23 -13.93
CA ASP A 234 -11.15 -0.84 -13.74
C ASP A 234 -9.89 0.04 -13.67
N VAL A 235 -9.39 0.44 -14.84
CA VAL A 235 -8.25 1.35 -14.98
C VAL A 235 -8.68 2.50 -15.87
N ASP A 236 -8.68 3.71 -15.31
CA ASP A 236 -9.13 4.92 -16.01
C ASP A 236 -8.10 5.49 -17.00
N VAL A 237 -7.09 4.69 -17.38
CA VAL A 237 -5.92 5.18 -18.11
C VAL A 237 -5.64 4.33 -19.34
N ALA A 238 -5.85 4.94 -20.51
CA ALA A 238 -5.40 4.41 -21.79
C ALA A 238 -3.89 4.68 -21.98
N GLY A 239 -3.18 3.71 -22.56
CA GLY A 239 -1.80 3.84 -23.03
C GLY A 239 -0.68 3.54 -22.03
N GLY A 240 -1.02 3.29 -20.76
CA GLY A 240 -0.03 3.05 -19.68
C GLY A 240 0.21 1.60 -19.29
N VAL A 241 -0.43 0.68 -20.01
CA VAL A 241 -0.44 -0.74 -19.67
C VAL A 241 0.49 -1.48 -20.63
N PRO A 242 1.41 -2.33 -20.12
CA PRO A 242 2.27 -3.18 -20.96
C PRO A 242 1.46 -3.96 -21.98
N THR A 243 1.97 -4.09 -23.19
CA THR A 243 1.23 -4.73 -24.31
C THR A 243 0.94 -6.21 -24.08
N GLU A 244 1.63 -6.84 -23.14
CA GLU A 244 1.45 -8.20 -22.67
C GLU A 244 0.14 -8.34 -21.86
N LEU A 245 -0.20 -7.29 -21.12
CA LEU A 245 -1.44 -7.15 -20.39
C LEU A 245 -2.53 -6.69 -21.36
N ARG A 246 -3.19 -7.68 -21.98
CA ARG A 246 -4.33 -7.49 -22.88
C ARG A 246 -5.56 -6.96 -22.12
N LEU A 247 -5.47 -5.75 -21.57
CA LEU A 247 -6.52 -5.09 -20.82
C LEU A 247 -7.48 -4.38 -21.79
N VAL A 248 -8.79 -4.58 -21.64
CA VAL A 248 -9.79 -3.86 -22.44
C VAL A 248 -9.69 -2.36 -22.17
N HIS A 249 -9.83 -1.55 -23.22
CA HIS A 249 -9.91 -0.10 -23.08
C HIS A 249 -11.10 0.29 -22.16
N PRO A 250 -10.94 1.21 -21.20
CA PRO A 250 -12.00 1.54 -20.23
C PRO A 250 -13.36 1.88 -20.89
N ASP A 251 -13.34 2.73 -21.92
CA ASP A 251 -14.55 3.09 -22.69
C ASP A 251 -15.22 1.94 -23.46
N ALA A 252 -14.54 0.80 -23.65
CA ALA A 252 -15.05 -0.38 -24.34
C ALA A 252 -15.49 -1.51 -23.40
N VAL A 253 -15.27 -1.38 -22.09
CA VAL A 253 -15.65 -2.39 -21.09
C VAL A 253 -17.17 -2.62 -21.14
N HIS A 254 -17.56 -3.90 -21.29
CA HIS A 254 -18.95 -4.29 -21.39
C HIS A 254 -19.17 -5.73 -20.87
N PRO A 255 -20.26 -6.04 -20.14
CA PRO A 255 -20.55 -7.39 -19.61
C PRO A 255 -20.62 -8.51 -20.66
N LEU A 256 -20.90 -8.16 -21.93
CA LEU A 256 -20.86 -9.12 -23.03
C LEU A 256 -19.47 -9.77 -23.18
N LEU A 257 -18.39 -9.01 -22.99
CA LEU A 257 -17.04 -9.53 -23.17
C LEU A 257 -16.74 -10.64 -22.16
N GLU A 258 -17.20 -10.49 -20.92
CA GLU A 258 -17.10 -11.53 -19.88
C GLU A 258 -17.87 -12.79 -20.30
N ARG A 259 -19.12 -12.63 -20.77
CA ARG A 259 -19.94 -13.75 -21.31
C ARG A 259 -19.23 -14.49 -22.46
N LEU A 260 -18.43 -13.78 -23.25
CA LEU A 260 -17.68 -14.34 -24.38
C LEU A 260 -16.29 -14.89 -23.99
N GLY A 261 -15.85 -14.70 -22.75
CA GLY A 261 -14.64 -15.31 -22.19
C GLY A 261 -13.48 -14.36 -21.86
N ALA A 262 -13.72 -13.05 -21.82
CA ALA A 262 -12.81 -12.12 -21.15
C ALA A 262 -12.85 -12.36 -19.63
N ARG A 263 -11.73 -12.14 -18.94
CA ARG A 263 -11.59 -12.45 -17.51
C ARG A 263 -11.58 -11.16 -16.69
N PRO A 264 -12.45 -11.00 -15.66
CA PRO A 264 -12.33 -9.89 -14.73
C PRO A 264 -11.05 -10.00 -13.91
N VAL A 265 -10.39 -8.86 -13.68
CA VAL A 265 -9.15 -8.75 -12.90
C VAL A 265 -9.29 -7.60 -11.91
N GLY A 266 -8.91 -7.83 -10.65
CA GLY A 266 -8.94 -6.81 -9.60
C GLY A 266 -7.68 -5.94 -9.60
N SER A 267 -7.74 -4.79 -8.92
CA SER A 267 -6.64 -3.82 -8.88
C SER A 267 -5.34 -4.41 -8.33
N ALA A 268 -5.40 -5.23 -7.28
CA ALA A 268 -4.23 -5.89 -6.71
C ALA A 268 -3.54 -6.85 -7.70
N GLU A 269 -4.31 -7.65 -8.44
CA GLU A 269 -3.76 -8.59 -9.44
C GLU A 269 -3.15 -7.83 -10.64
N LEU A 270 -3.73 -6.69 -11.02
CA LEU A 270 -3.16 -5.80 -12.03
C LEU A 270 -1.84 -5.18 -11.57
N LEU A 271 -1.77 -4.68 -10.33
CA LEU A 271 -0.54 -4.12 -9.77
C LEU A 271 0.59 -5.17 -9.77
N GLU A 272 0.32 -6.39 -9.33
CA GLU A 272 1.31 -7.48 -9.37
C GLU A 272 1.79 -7.77 -10.81
N ALA A 273 0.89 -7.73 -11.79
CA ALA A 273 1.28 -7.94 -13.18
C ALA A 273 2.07 -6.76 -13.77
N LEU A 274 1.92 -5.55 -13.22
CA LEU A 274 2.67 -4.35 -13.59
C LEU A 274 4.03 -4.23 -12.88
N ARG A 275 4.27 -5.02 -11.84
CA ARG A 275 5.49 -4.94 -11.01
C ARG A 275 6.80 -4.87 -11.82
N PRO A 276 7.05 -5.71 -12.83
CA PRO A 276 8.29 -5.61 -13.61
C PRO A 276 8.45 -4.28 -14.35
N ALA A 277 7.35 -3.69 -14.84
CA ALA A 277 7.36 -2.39 -15.49
C ALA A 277 7.57 -1.25 -14.49
N ILE A 278 7.04 -1.39 -13.27
CA ILE A 278 7.26 -0.43 -12.18
C ILE A 278 8.71 -0.43 -11.73
N GLU A 279 9.29 -1.61 -11.51
CA GLU A 279 10.69 -1.76 -11.10
C GLU A 279 11.69 -1.23 -12.15
N ALA A 280 11.36 -1.33 -13.44
CA ALA A 280 12.17 -0.78 -14.54
C ALA A 280 11.86 0.68 -14.89
N SER A 281 10.81 1.29 -14.31
CA SER A 281 10.27 2.56 -14.81
C SER A 281 11.23 3.76 -14.70
N VAL A 282 12.12 3.77 -13.71
CA VAL A 282 13.13 4.83 -13.57
C VAL A 282 14.18 4.71 -14.68
N ASP A 283 14.73 3.51 -14.87
CA ASP A 283 15.70 3.22 -15.94
C ASP A 283 15.08 3.54 -17.32
N ASP A 284 13.84 3.13 -17.55
CA ASP A 284 13.10 3.42 -18.79
C ASP A 284 12.95 4.93 -19.03
N ALA A 285 12.64 5.70 -17.99
CA ALA A 285 12.52 7.15 -18.07
C ALA A 285 13.88 7.84 -18.32
N GLU A 286 14.95 7.36 -17.71
CA GLU A 286 16.32 7.84 -17.95
C GLU A 286 16.79 7.55 -19.39
N ASP A 287 16.38 6.41 -19.95
CA ASP A 287 16.58 6.05 -21.36
C ASP A 287 15.67 6.83 -22.34
N GLY A 288 14.79 7.70 -21.82
CA GLY A 288 13.95 8.61 -22.58
C GLY A 288 12.60 8.03 -23.04
N LEU A 289 12.16 6.91 -22.46
CA LEU A 289 10.82 6.36 -22.68
C LEU A 289 9.78 7.15 -21.88
N ASP A 290 8.57 7.28 -22.44
CA ASP A 290 7.45 7.94 -21.74
C ASP A 290 6.76 6.97 -20.76
N VAL A 291 7.02 7.16 -19.47
CA VAL A 291 6.42 6.37 -18.37
C VAL A 291 5.20 7.06 -17.74
N THR A 292 4.79 8.22 -18.22
CA THR A 292 3.71 9.03 -17.62
C THR A 292 2.39 8.28 -17.57
N ALA A 293 2.10 7.49 -18.62
CA ALA A 293 0.88 6.71 -18.69
C ALA A 293 0.90 5.54 -17.68
N LEU A 294 2.06 4.89 -17.48
CA LEU A 294 2.25 3.86 -16.46
C LEU A 294 2.04 4.45 -15.06
N ALA A 295 2.68 5.59 -14.77
CA ALA A 295 2.52 6.28 -13.49
C ALA A 295 1.06 6.59 -13.16
N ARG A 296 0.31 7.16 -14.11
CA ARG A 296 -1.14 7.41 -13.95
C ARG A 296 -1.93 6.12 -13.68
N ALA A 297 -1.64 5.04 -14.41
CA ALA A 297 -2.33 3.76 -14.23
C ALA A 297 -2.06 3.17 -12.83
N VAL A 298 -0.80 3.19 -12.39
CA VAL A 298 -0.39 2.67 -11.08
C VAL A 298 -0.96 3.49 -9.94
N LEU A 299 -0.93 4.83 -10.03
CA LEU A 299 -1.54 5.71 -9.02
C LEU A 299 -3.05 5.48 -8.88
N SER A 300 -3.77 5.34 -9.99
CA SER A 300 -5.20 5.01 -9.98
C SER A 300 -5.48 3.66 -9.32
N LEU A 301 -4.66 2.65 -9.61
CA LEU A 301 -4.78 1.31 -9.04
C LEU A 301 -4.42 1.28 -7.55
N ALA A 302 -3.35 1.97 -7.16
CA ALA A 302 -2.86 2.07 -5.78
C ALA A 302 -3.87 2.76 -4.88
N ALA A 303 -4.54 3.81 -5.36
CA ALA A 303 -5.61 4.50 -4.64
C ALA A 303 -6.77 3.54 -4.25
N VAL A 304 -7.13 2.61 -5.14
CA VAL A 304 -8.18 1.61 -4.88
C VAL A 304 -7.66 0.48 -4.00
N ALA A 305 -6.42 0.04 -4.22
CA ALA A 305 -5.80 -1.06 -3.48
C ALA A 305 -5.41 -0.67 -2.04
N ALA A 306 -5.19 0.61 -1.74
CA ALA A 306 -4.86 1.08 -0.39
C ALA A 306 -5.89 0.65 0.68
N CYS A 307 -7.13 0.35 0.29
CA CYS A 307 -8.16 -0.16 1.18
C CYS A 307 -7.96 -1.61 1.65
N ASP A 308 -7.08 -2.39 1.03
CA ASP A 308 -6.88 -3.82 1.34
C ASP A 308 -5.81 -4.11 2.40
N ASN A 309 -5.14 -3.07 2.94
CA ASN A 309 -4.07 -3.15 3.94
C ASN A 309 -2.93 -4.12 3.59
N SER A 310 -2.74 -4.46 2.31
CA SER A 310 -1.62 -5.31 1.88
C SER A 310 -0.41 -4.44 1.58
N ASP A 311 0.71 -4.75 2.24
CA ASP A 311 1.96 -4.02 2.06
C ASP A 311 2.60 -4.35 0.70
N ARG A 312 3.02 -3.31 -0.02
CA ARG A 312 3.56 -3.39 -1.39
C ARG A 312 4.73 -2.41 -1.54
N PRO A 313 5.83 -2.61 -0.80
CA PRO A 313 6.94 -1.65 -0.75
C PRO A 313 7.59 -1.44 -2.13
N TRP A 314 7.51 -2.43 -3.02
CA TRP A 314 8.00 -2.35 -4.39
C TRP A 314 7.27 -1.29 -5.25
N LEU A 315 6.10 -0.78 -4.84
CA LEU A 315 5.46 0.36 -5.51
C LEU A 315 6.31 1.64 -5.41
N GLY A 316 7.17 1.74 -4.40
CA GLY A 316 8.15 2.81 -4.24
C GLY A 316 9.06 3.00 -5.45
N ALA A 317 9.30 1.94 -6.24
CA ALA A 317 10.13 2.00 -7.44
C ALA A 317 9.50 2.76 -8.62
N LEU A 318 8.23 3.14 -8.53
CA LEU A 318 7.54 3.86 -9.61
C LEU A 318 8.23 5.19 -9.91
N ALA A 319 8.57 5.41 -11.18
CA ALA A 319 9.12 6.67 -11.65
C ALA A 319 8.08 7.79 -11.62
N LEU A 320 8.39 8.84 -10.87
CA LEU A 320 7.66 10.11 -10.83
C LEU A 320 8.66 11.26 -11.02
N PRO A 321 8.28 12.35 -11.71
CA PRO A 321 9.17 13.48 -11.87
C PRO A 321 9.31 14.28 -10.57
N ASP A 322 10.52 14.75 -10.30
CA ASP A 322 10.75 15.77 -9.28
C ASP A 322 10.42 17.19 -9.80
N ASP A 323 10.56 18.20 -8.94
CA ASP A 323 10.29 19.62 -9.25
C ASP A 323 11.21 20.24 -10.31
N THR A 324 12.23 19.48 -10.76
CA THR A 324 13.10 19.82 -11.89
C THR A 324 12.78 19.01 -13.16
N GLY A 325 11.83 18.06 -13.06
CA GLY A 325 11.43 17.16 -14.13
C GLY A 325 12.32 15.93 -14.27
N VAL A 326 13.23 15.67 -13.33
CA VAL A 326 14.09 14.47 -13.34
C VAL A 326 13.29 13.28 -12.79
N PRO A 327 13.27 12.12 -13.48
CA PRO A 327 12.58 10.94 -12.96
C PRO A 327 13.28 10.41 -11.71
N ARG A 328 12.49 10.12 -10.68
CA ARG A 328 12.95 9.50 -9.43
C ARG A 328 11.97 8.44 -8.98
N ARG A 329 12.44 7.55 -8.11
CA ARG A 329 11.56 6.61 -7.41
C ARG A 329 10.56 7.38 -6.55
N ALA A 330 9.32 6.91 -6.50
CA ALA A 330 8.27 7.51 -5.68
C ALA A 330 8.65 7.53 -4.19
N ASP A 331 9.36 6.51 -3.69
CA ASP A 331 9.86 6.45 -2.32
C ASP A 331 11.08 7.35 -2.03
N GLU A 332 11.62 8.01 -3.05
CA GLU A 332 12.67 9.03 -2.95
C GLU A 332 12.13 10.46 -3.10
N LEU A 333 10.81 10.63 -3.14
CA LEU A 333 10.15 11.92 -3.31
C LEU A 333 9.39 12.34 -2.06
N VAL A 334 9.52 13.62 -1.69
CA VAL A 334 8.69 14.27 -0.67
C VAL A 334 7.59 15.11 -1.30
N LEU A 335 6.43 15.19 -0.65
CA LEU A 335 5.37 16.12 -1.05
C LEU A 335 5.87 17.58 -0.95
N PRO A 336 5.53 18.45 -1.92
CA PRO A 336 6.00 19.84 -1.94
C PRO A 336 5.64 20.64 -0.68
N ASP A 337 4.42 20.45 -0.20
CA ASP A 337 3.86 21.09 1.00
C ASP A 337 3.91 20.15 2.22
N GLY A 338 4.67 19.06 2.14
CA GLY A 338 4.73 18.01 3.15
C GLY A 338 5.54 18.41 4.38
N ALA A 339 5.11 17.95 5.55
CA ALA A 339 5.74 18.32 6.82
C ALA A 339 7.17 17.78 6.97
N LEU A 340 7.50 16.67 6.31
CA LEU A 340 8.84 16.10 6.29
C LEU A 340 9.85 17.05 5.62
N ARG A 341 9.45 17.74 4.55
CA ARG A 341 10.35 18.60 3.76
C ARG A 341 11.03 19.67 4.60
N GLU A 342 10.30 20.30 5.53
CA GLU A 342 10.83 21.35 6.40
C GLU A 342 11.88 20.85 7.41
N LEU A 343 12.00 19.52 7.58
CA LEU A 343 12.92 18.90 8.52
C LEU A 343 14.21 18.41 7.87
N LEU A 344 14.23 18.25 6.56
CA LEU A 344 15.37 17.69 5.84
C LEU A 344 16.52 18.69 5.75
N ALA A 345 17.75 18.18 5.81
CA ALA A 345 18.93 18.96 5.51
C ALA A 345 18.88 19.49 4.06
N PRO A 346 19.45 20.68 3.77
CA PRO A 346 19.40 21.27 2.43
C PRO A 346 20.01 20.41 1.30
N ASP A 347 20.88 19.46 1.66
CA ASP A 347 21.59 18.54 0.77
C ASP A 347 21.06 17.09 0.85
N ALA A 348 19.91 16.87 1.50
CA ALA A 348 19.26 15.56 1.51
C ALA A 348 19.00 15.07 0.07
N PRO A 349 19.26 13.78 -0.24
CA PRO A 349 19.18 13.24 -1.60
C PRO A 349 17.74 13.04 -2.10
N LEU A 350 16.72 13.28 -1.25
CA LEU A 350 15.32 13.18 -1.61
C LEU A 350 14.91 14.32 -2.56
N GLY A 351 14.22 13.95 -3.63
CA GLY A 351 13.61 14.91 -4.55
C GLY A 351 12.29 15.45 -3.99
N VAL A 352 11.86 16.58 -4.52
CA VAL A 352 10.52 17.12 -4.26
C VAL A 352 9.64 16.69 -5.41
N LEU A 353 8.49 16.08 -5.14
CA LEU A 353 7.56 15.69 -6.21
C LEU A 353 7.17 16.89 -7.08
N ASP A 354 7.09 16.71 -8.39
CA ASP A 354 6.62 17.73 -9.33
C ASP A 354 5.26 18.33 -8.87
N PRO A 355 5.14 19.67 -8.74
CA PRO A 355 3.91 20.30 -8.26
C PRO A 355 2.67 20.07 -9.13
N ALA A 356 2.82 19.85 -10.44
CA ALA A 356 1.70 19.54 -11.31
C ALA A 356 1.17 18.12 -11.04
N VAL A 357 2.07 17.15 -10.87
CA VAL A 357 1.68 15.79 -10.46
C VAL A 357 1.01 15.80 -9.09
N ALA A 358 1.57 16.53 -8.12
CA ALA A 358 1.00 16.68 -6.79
C ALA A 358 -0.41 17.30 -6.79
N ALA A 359 -0.70 18.21 -7.73
CA ALA A 359 -2.00 18.87 -7.86
C ALA A 359 -3.06 18.02 -8.57
N GLU A 360 -2.65 17.15 -9.50
CA GLU A 360 -3.55 16.30 -10.28
C GLU A 360 -3.95 15.01 -9.56
N GLN A 361 -3.14 14.56 -8.60
CA GLN A 361 -3.29 13.24 -7.97
C GLN A 361 -3.77 13.35 -6.52
N PRO A 362 -4.65 12.45 -6.04
CA PRO A 362 -5.00 12.37 -4.63
C PRO A 362 -3.77 12.05 -3.77
N VAL A 363 -3.61 12.74 -2.64
CA VAL A 363 -2.49 12.52 -1.70
C VAL A 363 -2.39 11.07 -1.23
N ASP A 364 -3.53 10.40 -1.02
CA ASP A 364 -3.55 8.99 -0.60
C ASP A 364 -3.00 8.05 -1.68
N ALA A 365 -3.16 8.39 -2.97
CA ALA A 365 -2.58 7.62 -4.08
C ALA A 365 -1.05 7.78 -4.12
N LEU A 366 -0.57 9.01 -3.92
CA LEU A 366 0.86 9.32 -3.85
C LEU A 366 1.52 8.61 -2.67
N ARG A 367 0.89 8.64 -1.48
CA ARG A 367 1.37 7.91 -0.31
C ARG A 367 1.34 6.40 -0.52
N ALA A 368 0.32 5.87 -1.20
CA ALA A 368 0.22 4.44 -1.48
C ALA A 368 1.35 3.91 -2.38
N VAL A 369 1.95 4.76 -3.21
CA VAL A 369 3.15 4.41 -4.01
C VAL A 369 4.45 4.82 -3.33
N GLY A 370 4.43 5.32 -2.09
CA GLY A 370 5.62 5.60 -1.29
C GLY A 370 6.06 7.07 -1.22
N VAL A 371 5.37 8.01 -1.86
CA VAL A 371 5.71 9.44 -1.75
C VAL A 371 5.55 9.91 -0.31
N LEU A 372 6.62 10.51 0.22
CA LEU A 372 6.77 10.82 1.63
C LEU A 372 6.08 12.14 2.00
N ASP A 373 5.20 12.08 2.98
CA ASP A 373 4.68 13.27 3.71
C ASP A 373 5.23 13.35 5.15
N SER A 374 5.58 12.19 5.69
CA SER A 374 6.13 11.99 7.02
C SER A 374 7.16 10.87 6.95
N PHE A 375 7.82 10.59 8.07
CA PHE A 375 8.78 9.50 8.17
C PHE A 375 8.14 8.15 7.83
N ALA A 376 8.76 7.39 6.94
CA ALA A 376 8.39 6.02 6.67
C ALA A 376 8.87 5.09 7.79
N VAL A 377 8.08 4.07 8.09
CA VAL A 377 8.42 3.04 9.09
C VAL A 377 8.56 1.71 8.39
N LEU A 378 9.72 1.10 8.53
CA LEU A 378 10.02 -0.27 8.14
C LEU A 378 9.54 -1.23 9.22
N ASP A 379 8.83 -2.28 8.82
CA ASP A 379 8.34 -3.36 9.68
C ASP A 379 8.71 -4.72 9.08
N ASP A 380 9.84 -5.29 9.50
CA ASP A 380 10.20 -6.67 9.16
C ASP A 380 9.90 -7.61 10.34
N PRO A 381 8.90 -8.51 10.22
CA PRO A 381 8.55 -9.47 11.27
C PRO A 381 9.52 -10.65 11.41
N ASN A 382 10.52 -10.80 10.53
CA ASN A 382 11.52 -11.87 10.61
C ASN A 382 12.83 -11.47 9.88
N PRO A 383 13.55 -10.46 10.40
CA PRO A 383 14.75 -9.95 9.75
C PRO A 383 15.87 -10.99 9.78
N ASN A 384 16.52 -11.18 8.64
CA ASN A 384 17.56 -12.20 8.45
C ASN A 384 18.98 -11.60 8.32
N GLY A 385 19.08 -10.27 8.28
CA GLY A 385 20.34 -9.52 8.17
C GLY A 385 20.12 -8.00 8.16
N PRO A 386 21.21 -7.22 8.08
CA PRO A 386 21.17 -5.77 7.92
C PRO A 386 21.15 -5.36 6.43
N ASP A 387 20.06 -5.69 5.73
CA ASP A 387 19.85 -5.51 4.28
C ASP A 387 18.67 -4.58 3.94
N HIS A 388 18.31 -3.69 4.87
CA HIS A 388 17.17 -2.77 4.73
C HIS A 388 17.57 -1.35 4.32
N ASP A 389 18.85 -1.14 4.00
CA ASP A 389 19.43 0.16 3.63
C ASP A 389 19.21 1.27 4.68
N LEU A 390 19.18 0.90 5.96
CA LEU A 390 19.11 1.86 7.08
C LEU A 390 20.51 2.40 7.43
N ASP A 391 20.61 3.70 7.77
CA ASP A 391 21.89 4.29 8.18
C ASP A 391 22.44 3.65 9.47
N GLY A 392 23.68 3.18 9.44
CA GLY A 392 24.30 2.52 10.60
C GLY A 392 23.71 1.15 10.98
N GLU A 393 22.88 0.54 10.13
CA GLU A 393 22.22 -0.75 10.41
C GLU A 393 23.20 -1.86 10.76
N GLN A 394 24.30 -1.98 10.00
CA GLN A 394 25.28 -3.04 10.21
C GLN A 394 25.93 -2.92 11.60
N GLN A 395 26.11 -1.69 12.09
CA GLN A 395 26.66 -1.45 13.42
C GLN A 395 25.64 -1.80 14.52
N TRP A 396 24.38 -1.39 14.36
CA TRP A 396 23.31 -1.77 15.28
C TRP A 396 23.15 -3.30 15.34
N TRP A 397 23.12 -3.94 14.17
CA TRP A 397 22.99 -5.39 14.04
C TRP A 397 24.12 -6.11 14.77
N ALA A 398 25.39 -5.73 14.54
CA ALA A 398 26.53 -6.34 15.20
C ALA A 398 26.49 -6.19 16.74
N GLN A 399 25.98 -5.07 17.25
CA GLN A 399 25.83 -4.83 18.69
C GLN A 399 24.66 -5.61 19.30
N ALA A 400 23.54 -5.70 18.59
CA ALA A 400 22.38 -6.47 19.03
C ALA A 400 22.65 -7.99 19.02
N HIS A 401 23.57 -8.47 18.16
CA HIS A 401 23.87 -9.88 17.92
C HIS A 401 25.27 -10.31 18.41
N SER A 402 25.80 -9.72 19.48
CA SER A 402 27.13 -10.09 20.01
C SER A 402 27.34 -11.61 20.01
N ALA A 403 28.33 -12.09 19.24
CA ALA A 403 28.83 -13.46 18.95
C ALA A 403 27.89 -14.68 19.01
N ASP A 404 27.01 -14.79 20.00
CA ASP A 404 26.07 -15.90 20.26
C ASP A 404 24.58 -15.44 20.28
N GLY A 405 24.29 -14.18 19.91
CA GLY A 405 22.93 -13.61 19.96
C GLY A 405 22.01 -14.09 18.83
N GLU A 406 20.78 -14.50 19.18
CA GLU A 406 19.70 -14.75 18.21
C GLU A 406 19.24 -13.44 17.54
N PRO A 407 18.82 -13.48 16.26
CA PRO A 407 18.33 -12.28 15.59
C PRO A 407 17.07 -11.70 16.21
N PRO A 408 16.87 -10.37 16.11
CA PRO A 408 15.69 -9.73 16.64
C PRO A 408 14.46 -10.36 15.99
N ALA A 409 13.49 -10.76 16.81
CA ALA A 409 12.26 -11.38 16.32
C ALA A 409 11.41 -10.46 15.44
N ARG A 410 11.71 -9.15 15.39
CA ARG A 410 11.09 -8.14 14.53
C ARG A 410 11.94 -6.87 14.51
N LEU A 411 12.19 -6.32 13.34
CA LEU A 411 12.79 -5.00 13.14
C LEU A 411 11.69 -3.98 12.87
N LEU A 412 11.52 -3.01 13.77
CA LEU A 412 10.66 -1.85 13.57
C LEU A 412 11.52 -0.58 13.60
N ALA A 413 11.70 0.05 12.45
CA ALA A 413 12.66 1.13 12.25
C ALA A 413 12.04 2.32 11.53
N VAL A 414 12.39 3.54 11.96
CA VAL A 414 12.11 4.76 11.21
C VAL A 414 13.22 4.94 10.18
N ARG A 415 12.85 5.12 8.91
CA ARG A 415 13.80 5.34 7.81
C ARG A 415 14.28 6.79 7.74
N ASP A 416 15.39 7.00 7.04
CA ASP A 416 15.87 8.32 6.58
C ASP A 416 16.11 9.33 7.71
N LEU A 417 16.48 8.83 8.89
CA LEU A 417 16.77 9.66 10.07
C LEU A 417 18.02 10.53 9.87
N ASP A 418 18.98 10.03 9.09
CA ASP A 418 20.23 10.69 8.72
C ASP A 418 20.02 11.92 7.83
N LEU A 419 18.86 12.04 7.19
CA LEU A 419 18.52 13.14 6.30
C LEU A 419 17.97 14.37 7.04
N VAL A 420 17.71 14.27 8.35
CA VAL A 420 17.14 15.35 9.16
C VAL A 420 18.20 16.40 9.51
N ASP A 421 17.86 17.68 9.35
CA ASP A 421 18.70 18.80 9.79
C ASP A 421 18.92 18.74 11.32
N ASP A 422 20.17 18.88 11.75
CA ASP A 422 20.58 18.84 13.16
C ASP A 422 19.84 19.86 14.06
N GLN A 423 19.30 20.94 13.50
CA GLN A 423 18.51 21.94 14.22
C GLN A 423 17.03 21.55 14.37
N CYS A 424 16.56 20.56 13.63
CA CYS A 424 15.15 20.18 13.52
C CYS A 424 14.75 18.99 14.40
N TRP A 425 15.69 18.32 15.08
CA TRP A 425 15.43 17.12 15.89
C TRP A 425 14.29 17.23 16.90
N PRO A 426 14.11 18.33 17.66
CA PRO A 426 12.95 18.45 18.54
C PRO A 426 11.61 18.37 17.80
N VAL A 427 11.52 18.93 16.58
CA VAL A 427 10.33 18.86 15.74
C VAL A 427 10.19 17.46 15.13
N ALA A 428 11.28 16.89 14.62
CA ALA A 428 11.31 15.55 14.04
C ALA A 428 10.83 14.47 15.03
N LEU A 429 11.30 14.50 16.28
CA LEU A 429 10.85 13.58 17.34
C LEU A 429 9.34 13.64 17.57
N ARG A 430 8.73 14.83 17.51
CA ARG A 430 7.28 14.98 17.65
C ARG A 430 6.53 14.44 16.44
N ARG A 431 7.09 14.59 15.24
CA ARG A 431 6.51 14.04 14.00
C ARG A 431 6.56 12.52 13.97
N ILE A 432 7.70 11.92 14.30
CA ILE A 432 7.86 10.47 14.47
C ILE A 432 6.83 9.94 15.48
N ALA A 433 6.66 10.63 16.61
CA ALA A 433 5.73 10.24 17.66
C ALA A 433 4.24 10.51 17.35
N ALA A 434 3.93 11.29 16.31
CA ALA A 434 2.55 11.56 15.91
C ALA A 434 1.92 10.33 15.23
N GLU A 435 2.74 9.50 14.58
CA GLU A 435 2.33 8.24 13.96
C GLU A 435 2.44 7.07 14.95
N PRO A 436 1.42 6.19 15.05
CA PRO A 436 1.45 5.05 15.97
C PRO A 436 2.65 4.11 15.73
N ALA A 437 3.00 3.86 14.46
CA ALA A 437 4.12 3.00 14.08
C ALA A 437 5.47 3.63 14.46
N GLY A 438 5.64 4.94 14.22
CA GLY A 438 6.85 5.68 14.60
C GLY A 438 7.03 5.76 16.12
N LEU A 439 5.95 5.98 16.86
CA LEU A 439 5.98 5.94 18.33
C LEU A 439 6.34 4.56 18.88
N ALA A 440 5.84 3.50 18.25
CA ALA A 440 6.19 2.13 18.63
C ALA A 440 7.68 1.83 18.35
N ALA A 441 8.20 2.25 17.19
CA ALA A 441 9.61 2.11 16.82
C ALA A 441 10.53 2.84 17.80
N LEU A 442 10.16 4.08 18.17
CA LEU A 442 10.89 4.89 19.13
C LEU A 442 10.92 4.28 20.54
N ARG A 443 9.86 3.58 20.94
CA ARG A 443 9.72 2.97 22.28
C ARG A 443 10.23 1.54 22.36
N GLN A 444 10.64 0.93 21.25
CA GLN A 444 11.15 -0.43 21.24
C GLN A 444 12.45 -0.53 22.05
N PRO A 445 12.50 -1.27 23.17
CA PRO A 445 13.73 -1.45 23.93
C PRO A 445 14.82 -2.10 23.07
N GLY A 446 16.00 -1.48 23.02
CA GLY A 446 17.10 -1.95 22.17
C GLY A 446 16.84 -1.83 20.65
N GLY A 447 15.73 -1.23 20.24
CA GLY A 447 15.37 -1.06 18.84
C GLY A 447 16.29 -0.09 18.10
N TYR A 448 16.38 -0.27 16.78
CA TYR A 448 17.22 0.53 15.90
C TYR A 448 16.96 2.04 16.05
N THR A 449 15.70 2.48 16.00
CA THR A 449 15.34 3.91 16.03
C THR A 449 15.89 4.63 17.27
N GLY A 450 15.66 4.06 18.47
CA GLY A 450 16.17 4.64 19.71
C GLY A 450 17.70 4.60 19.79
N TRP A 451 18.31 3.51 19.32
CA TRP A 451 19.77 3.36 19.23
C TRP A 451 20.42 4.42 18.33
N TRP A 452 19.81 4.68 17.17
CA TRP A 452 20.28 5.64 16.18
C TRP A 452 20.16 7.07 16.71
N LEU A 453 18.98 7.43 17.23
CA LEU A 453 18.72 8.76 17.79
C LEU A 453 19.68 9.10 18.92
N ALA A 454 19.96 8.16 19.83
CA ALA A 454 20.88 8.38 20.94
C ALA A 454 22.31 8.72 20.49
N ARG A 455 22.71 8.36 19.27
CA ARG A 455 24.07 8.58 18.74
C ARG A 455 24.13 9.76 17.78
N HIS A 456 23.14 9.88 16.90
CA HIS A 456 23.21 10.76 15.73
C HIS A 456 22.32 11.99 15.86
N ALA A 457 21.20 11.93 16.58
CA ALA A 457 20.39 13.12 16.79
C ALA A 457 21.17 14.20 17.55
N ARG A 458 20.80 15.46 17.35
CA ARG A 458 21.40 16.61 18.05
C ARG A 458 20.33 17.41 18.78
N LEU A 459 20.50 17.54 20.08
CA LEU A 459 19.71 18.43 20.93
C LEU A 459 20.65 19.51 21.44
N GLY A 460 20.45 20.77 21.02
CA GLY A 460 21.37 21.87 21.37
C GLY A 460 22.84 21.60 21.02
N GLY A 461 23.08 20.93 19.88
CA GLY A 461 24.43 20.62 19.38
C GLY A 461 25.09 19.36 19.96
N HIS A 462 24.45 18.66 20.90
CA HIS A 462 25.00 17.43 21.50
C HIS A 462 24.03 16.25 21.38
N PRO A 463 24.53 15.00 21.35
CA PRO A 463 23.67 13.82 21.30
C PRO A 463 22.81 13.66 22.57
N PRO A 464 21.64 12.99 22.49
CA PRO A 464 20.73 12.88 23.62
C PRO A 464 21.36 12.40 24.95
N PRO A 465 22.25 11.39 24.98
CA PRO A 465 22.90 10.92 26.22
C PRO A 465 23.85 11.93 26.88
N TYR A 466 24.23 13.01 26.18
CA TYR A 466 24.98 14.12 26.78
C TYR A 466 24.15 14.85 27.84
N TRP A 467 22.83 14.82 27.69
CA TRP A 467 21.88 15.58 28.50
C TRP A 467 21.20 14.71 29.56
N ARG A 468 20.71 15.36 30.61
CA ARG A 468 19.76 14.78 31.56
C ARG A 468 18.40 15.48 31.50
N LEU A 469 17.36 14.77 31.93
CA LEU A 469 16.07 15.40 32.24
C LEU A 469 16.17 16.28 33.49
N THR A 470 15.26 17.26 33.58
CA THR A 470 15.19 18.19 34.72
C THR A 470 14.99 17.44 36.04
N GLY A 471 14.12 16.43 36.06
CA GLY A 471 13.81 15.62 37.24
C GLY A 471 14.87 14.59 37.64
N ALA A 472 15.93 14.38 36.85
CA ALA A 472 16.97 13.39 37.10
C ALA A 472 18.02 13.90 38.11
N ALA A 473 17.62 14.07 39.37
CA ALA A 473 18.46 14.65 40.43
C ALA A 473 19.77 13.88 40.69
N ALA A 474 19.77 12.56 40.47
CA ALA A 474 20.96 11.71 40.61
C ALA A 474 22.07 12.00 39.59
N LEU A 475 21.80 12.83 38.57
CA LEU A 475 22.76 13.25 37.54
C LEU A 475 23.18 14.72 37.66
N GLU A 476 22.67 15.42 38.68
CA GLU A 476 22.90 16.85 38.84
C GLU A 476 24.39 17.16 39.04
N GLY A 477 24.90 18.11 38.25
CA GLY A 477 26.33 18.47 38.21
C GLY A 477 27.18 17.60 37.28
N LEU A 478 26.83 16.32 37.11
CA LEU A 478 27.52 15.40 36.18
C LEU A 478 27.07 15.58 34.73
N TYR A 479 25.77 15.84 34.52
CA TYR A 479 25.17 16.04 33.21
C TYR A 479 24.33 17.32 33.18
N ASP A 480 24.36 17.99 32.04
CA ASP A 480 23.67 19.26 31.84
C ASP A 480 22.20 19.00 31.51
N VAL A 481 21.30 19.89 31.94
CA VAL A 481 19.87 19.75 31.64
C VAL A 481 19.66 19.95 30.15
N VAL A 482 18.89 19.06 29.52
CA VAL A 482 18.50 19.19 28.11
C VAL A 482 17.92 20.58 27.83
N PRO A 483 18.31 21.26 26.74
CA PRO A 483 17.77 22.56 26.38
C PRO A 483 16.24 22.55 26.32
N ARG A 484 15.61 23.63 26.78
CA ARG A 484 14.15 23.76 26.73
C ARG A 484 13.68 23.74 25.28
N CYS A 485 12.78 22.80 24.99
CA CYS A 485 12.10 22.67 23.71
C CYS A 485 10.68 22.18 23.95
N ASP A 486 9.81 22.29 22.94
CA ASP A 486 8.41 21.88 23.03
C ASP A 486 8.21 20.35 22.92
N THR A 487 9.20 19.55 23.31
CA THR A 487 9.18 18.08 23.26
C THR A 487 9.02 17.50 24.66
N GLY A 488 8.05 16.60 24.84
CA GLY A 488 7.76 16.01 26.14
C GLY A 488 8.90 15.11 26.66
N GLU A 489 9.08 15.07 27.98
CA GLU A 489 10.17 14.32 28.64
C GLU A 489 10.20 12.83 28.25
N ALA A 490 9.04 12.21 28.02
CA ALA A 490 8.95 10.81 27.61
C ALA A 490 9.58 10.55 26.22
N LEU A 491 9.46 11.50 25.29
CA LEU A 491 10.07 11.39 23.96
C LEU A 491 11.56 11.67 24.03
N LEU A 492 11.98 12.64 24.84
CA LEU A 492 13.39 12.92 25.09
C LEU A 492 14.08 11.69 25.72
N ALA A 493 13.45 11.06 26.70
CA ALA A 493 13.94 9.83 27.31
C ALA A 493 14.05 8.69 26.27
N ALA A 494 13.04 8.51 25.41
CA ALA A 494 13.07 7.50 24.36
C ALA A 494 14.14 7.75 23.29
N ALA A 495 14.47 9.03 23.02
CA ALA A 495 15.59 9.41 22.16
C ALA A 495 16.97 9.24 22.83
N GLY A 496 17.02 8.93 24.14
CA GLY A 496 18.26 8.66 24.87
C GLY A 496 18.68 9.74 25.88
N VAL A 497 17.87 10.77 26.14
CA VAL A 497 18.14 11.73 27.22
C VAL A 497 18.10 11.02 28.57
N ARG A 498 19.14 11.21 29.39
CA ARG A 498 19.32 10.45 30.62
C ARG A 498 18.24 10.78 31.66
N THR A 499 17.58 9.73 32.15
CA THR A 499 16.59 9.78 33.25
C THR A 499 17.21 9.46 34.62
N GLY A 500 18.39 8.85 34.62
CA GLY A 500 19.14 8.44 35.82
C GLY A 500 20.53 7.90 35.46
N LEU A 501 21.28 7.48 36.48
CA LEU A 501 22.57 6.81 36.31
C LEU A 501 22.35 5.38 35.83
N SER A 502 22.93 5.04 34.69
CA SER A 502 22.93 3.70 34.13
C SER A 502 24.22 3.50 33.32
N ILE A 503 24.80 2.32 33.42
CA ILE A 503 26.00 1.91 32.70
C ILE A 503 25.65 0.57 32.06
N VAL A 504 25.61 0.52 30.73
CA VAL A 504 25.32 -0.71 29.97
C VAL A 504 26.50 -1.14 29.11
N SER A 505 27.57 -0.33 29.07
CA SER A 505 28.75 -0.57 28.25
C SER A 505 29.99 0.09 28.87
N ALA A 506 31.18 -0.37 28.47
CA ALA A 506 32.45 0.27 28.83
C ALA A 506 32.51 1.75 28.38
N ALA A 507 31.86 2.09 27.26
CA ALA A 507 31.76 3.47 26.79
C ALA A 507 30.95 4.37 27.75
N ASP A 508 29.87 3.86 28.35
CA ASP A 508 29.10 4.60 29.36
C ASP A 508 29.92 4.82 30.65
N ALA A 509 30.68 3.80 31.06
CA ALA A 509 31.59 3.91 32.20
C ALA A 509 32.67 4.97 31.94
N ALA A 510 33.28 4.94 30.76
CA ALA A 510 34.28 5.93 30.35
C ALA A 510 33.72 7.36 30.33
N ASP A 511 32.52 7.60 29.79
CA ASP A 511 31.85 8.92 29.83
C ASP A 511 31.60 9.38 31.27
N LEU A 512 31.10 8.49 32.14
CA LEU A 512 30.85 8.82 33.54
C LEU A 512 32.15 9.11 34.30
N LEU A 513 33.21 8.32 34.11
CA LEU A 513 34.51 8.52 34.72
C LEU A 513 35.15 9.84 34.25
N ALA A 514 35.07 10.15 32.96
CA ALA A 514 35.55 11.43 32.43
C ALA A 514 34.82 12.63 33.08
N ARG A 515 33.49 12.53 33.27
CA ARG A 515 32.69 13.57 33.95
C ARG A 515 33.00 13.66 35.44
N LEU A 516 33.23 12.53 36.10
CA LEU A 516 33.68 12.52 37.50
C LEU A 516 35.07 13.17 37.63
N ALA A 517 35.98 12.96 36.69
CA ALA A 517 37.32 13.53 36.67
C ALA A 517 37.37 15.03 36.27
N ASP A 518 36.27 15.63 35.80
CA ASP A 518 36.25 17.02 35.32
C ASP A 518 36.13 18.05 36.48
N PRO A 519 37.19 18.82 36.80
CA PRO A 519 37.15 19.79 37.89
C PRO A 519 36.18 20.96 37.65
N ALA A 520 35.74 21.21 36.42
CA ALA A 520 34.73 22.24 36.13
C ALA A 520 33.32 21.84 36.60
N ARG A 521 33.08 20.53 36.83
CA ARG A 521 31.79 20.02 37.31
C ARG A 521 31.68 20.12 38.82
N THR A 522 30.60 20.74 39.28
CA THR A 522 30.24 20.81 40.70
C THR A 522 29.21 19.71 41.01
N VAL A 523 29.64 18.68 41.72
CA VAL A 523 28.83 17.47 41.99
C VAL A 523 28.64 17.30 43.49
N THR A 524 27.43 17.01 43.93
CA THR A 524 27.15 16.82 45.35
C THR A 524 27.69 15.47 45.85
N PRO A 525 28.05 15.33 47.15
CA PRO A 525 28.46 14.05 47.74
C PRO A 525 27.49 12.89 47.47
N ALA A 526 26.18 13.15 47.48
CA ALA A 526 25.16 12.15 47.21
C ALA A 526 25.22 11.62 45.77
N VAL A 527 25.45 12.51 44.79
CA VAL A 527 25.59 12.13 43.38
C VAL A 527 26.91 11.39 43.14
N VAL A 528 28.01 11.82 43.77
CA VAL A 528 29.30 11.09 43.71
C VAL A 528 29.16 9.67 44.23
N HIS A 529 28.55 9.51 45.40
CA HIS A 529 28.33 8.19 45.99
C HIS A 529 27.44 7.30 45.12
N ALA A 530 26.36 7.86 44.55
CA ALA A 530 25.49 7.15 43.62
C ALA A 530 26.24 6.74 42.33
N ALA A 531 27.05 7.62 41.75
CA ALA A 531 27.83 7.35 40.54
C ALA A 531 28.84 6.21 40.75
N HIS A 532 29.61 6.25 41.84
CA HIS A 532 30.52 5.15 42.20
C HIS A 532 29.78 3.85 42.52
N THR A 533 28.60 3.94 43.13
CA THR A 533 27.76 2.75 43.37
C THR A 533 27.31 2.10 42.08
N VAL A 534 26.92 2.89 41.08
CA VAL A 534 26.55 2.35 39.76
C VAL A 534 27.77 1.80 39.01
N LEU A 535 28.93 2.45 39.10
CA LEU A 535 30.20 1.93 38.55
C LEU A 535 30.58 0.57 39.14
N ALA A 536 30.56 0.46 40.47
CA ALA A 536 30.89 -0.78 41.17
C ALA A 536 29.85 -1.90 40.98
N GLY A 537 28.63 -1.55 40.59
CA GLY A 537 27.54 -2.50 40.34
C GLY A 537 27.34 -2.86 38.86
N ALA A 538 28.11 -2.26 37.95
CA ALA A 538 28.01 -2.53 36.52
C ALA A 538 28.67 -3.87 36.18
N ASP A 539 28.03 -4.65 35.30
CA ASP A 539 28.60 -5.89 34.78
C ASP A 539 29.60 -5.57 33.66
N LEU A 540 30.79 -5.15 34.05
CA LEU A 540 31.89 -4.76 33.17
C LEU A 540 33.15 -5.53 33.55
N ASP A 541 33.97 -5.88 32.56
CA ASP A 541 35.35 -6.27 32.81
C ASP A 541 36.17 -4.99 33.11
N PRO A 542 36.81 -4.87 34.30
CA PRO A 542 37.67 -3.74 34.59
C PRO A 542 38.79 -3.55 33.55
N ALA A 543 39.22 -4.61 32.85
CA ALA A 543 40.22 -4.51 31.79
C ALA A 543 39.73 -3.75 30.53
N ASP A 544 38.41 -3.62 30.35
CA ASP A 544 37.81 -2.89 29.22
C ASP A 544 37.63 -1.39 29.51
N VAL A 545 37.92 -0.94 30.74
CA VAL A 545 37.77 0.45 31.17
C VAL A 545 39.13 1.00 31.61
N GLU A 546 39.58 2.07 30.95
CA GLU A 546 40.83 2.74 31.34
C GLU A 546 40.64 3.47 32.70
N PRO A 547 41.48 3.19 33.71
CA PRO A 547 41.38 3.86 35.00
C PRO A 547 41.71 5.36 34.87
N PRO A 548 40.95 6.25 35.53
CA PRO A 548 41.14 7.68 35.36
C PRO A 548 42.35 8.19 36.16
N ALA A 549 43.12 9.11 35.57
CA ALA A 549 44.23 9.77 36.29
C ALA A 549 43.77 10.62 37.49
N ARG A 550 42.50 11.05 37.48
CA ARG A 550 41.87 11.84 38.53
C ARG A 550 40.53 11.25 38.92
N VAL A 551 40.26 11.21 40.21
CA VAL A 551 39.01 10.69 40.76
C VAL A 551 38.32 11.76 41.59
N ARG A 552 37.00 11.60 41.79
CA ARG A 552 36.23 12.50 42.63
C ARG A 552 36.09 11.91 44.03
N ALA A 553 36.56 12.62 45.04
CA ALA A 553 36.38 12.23 46.42
C ALA A 553 34.92 12.37 46.87
N VAL A 554 34.56 11.75 48.00
CA VAL A 554 33.22 11.82 48.61
C VAL A 554 32.79 13.25 48.95
N THR A 555 33.74 14.19 49.05
CA THR A 555 33.46 15.63 49.24
C THR A 555 32.94 16.32 47.97
N GLY A 556 33.11 15.70 46.80
CA GLY A 556 32.88 16.30 45.48
C GLY A 556 34.12 16.91 44.84
N GLU A 557 35.26 16.96 45.55
CA GLU A 557 36.53 17.48 45.02
C GLU A 557 37.20 16.47 44.06
N VAL A 558 37.84 16.96 43.01
CA VAL A 558 38.64 16.14 42.09
C VAL A 558 40.10 16.13 42.53
N ILE A 559 40.65 14.94 42.72
CA ILE A 559 42.04 14.73 43.16
C ILE A 559 42.77 13.75 42.24
N GLU A 560 44.10 13.76 42.30
CA GLU A 560 44.93 12.75 41.62
C GLU A 560 44.67 11.35 42.23
N ALA A 561 44.63 10.33 41.39
CA ALA A 561 44.32 8.96 41.80
C ALA A 561 45.30 8.41 42.85
N ASP A 562 46.58 8.76 42.78
CA ASP A 562 47.62 8.33 43.74
C ASP A 562 47.41 8.84 45.19
N ARG A 563 46.57 9.87 45.35
CA ARG A 563 46.16 10.41 46.65
C ARG A 563 44.84 9.85 47.14
N ALA A 564 44.07 9.16 46.29
CA ALA A 564 42.78 8.63 46.64
C ALA A 564 42.90 7.23 47.25
N VAL A 565 41.93 6.87 48.10
CA VAL A 565 41.75 5.52 48.64
C VAL A 565 40.26 5.16 48.66
N VAL A 566 39.94 3.90 48.38
CA VAL A 566 38.55 3.42 48.45
C VAL A 566 38.19 3.03 49.88
N LEU A 567 37.10 3.58 50.40
CA LEU A 567 36.61 3.33 51.75
C LEU A 567 35.94 1.94 51.83
N ASP A 568 36.73 0.93 52.19
CA ASP A 568 36.29 -0.45 52.41
C ASP A 568 35.67 -0.68 53.79
N SER A 569 36.14 0.09 54.78
CA SER A 569 35.77 -0.03 56.18
C SER A 569 35.20 1.31 56.68
N PRO A 570 33.89 1.44 56.91
CA PRO A 570 33.24 2.74 57.15
C PRO A 570 33.77 3.53 58.36
N TRP A 571 34.33 2.84 59.37
CA TRP A 571 34.94 3.49 60.54
C TRP A 571 36.24 4.25 60.22
N LEU A 572 36.91 3.92 59.11
CA LEU A 572 38.12 4.64 58.67
C LEU A 572 37.82 6.07 58.21
N ALA A 573 36.57 6.38 57.85
CA ALA A 573 36.16 7.74 57.48
C ALA A 573 36.24 8.74 58.64
N GLY A 574 36.31 8.27 59.90
CA GLY A 574 36.53 9.13 61.07
C GLY A 574 37.99 9.50 61.30
N VAL A 575 38.92 8.89 60.56
CA VAL A 575 40.37 9.06 60.72
C VAL A 575 40.99 9.68 59.47
N LEU A 576 40.56 9.23 58.29
CA LEU A 576 41.11 9.67 57.00
C LEU A 576 40.49 11.00 56.54
N PRO A 577 41.25 11.86 55.82
CA PRO A 577 40.71 13.08 55.23
C PRO A 577 39.60 12.78 54.23
N ALA A 578 38.42 13.36 54.41
CA ALA A 578 37.27 13.11 53.51
C ALA A 578 37.56 13.47 52.04
N GLY A 579 38.46 14.43 51.78
CA GLY A 579 38.88 14.81 50.44
C GLY A 579 39.77 13.78 49.73
N GLU A 580 40.17 12.70 50.40
CA GLU A 580 40.98 11.60 49.84
C GLU A 580 40.18 10.29 49.72
N LEU A 581 38.94 10.27 50.24
CA LEU A 581 38.11 9.07 50.27
C LEU A 581 37.24 8.97 49.02
N VAL A 582 37.21 7.77 48.43
CA VAL A 582 36.26 7.35 47.40
C VAL A 582 35.32 6.31 48.01
N SER A 583 34.01 6.41 47.76
CA SER A 583 33.04 5.48 48.33
C SER A 583 31.81 5.33 47.44
N GLY A 584 31.38 4.07 47.24
CA GLY A 584 30.16 3.67 46.56
C GLY A 584 30.17 2.16 46.29
N GLY A 585 29.01 1.52 46.34
CA GLY A 585 28.85 0.10 45.98
C GLY A 585 29.80 -0.86 46.71
N ASP A 586 30.30 -1.87 45.98
CA ASP A 586 31.31 -2.80 46.49
C ASP A 586 32.71 -2.16 46.46
N PRO A 587 33.39 -2.02 47.61
CA PRO A 587 34.69 -1.34 47.67
C PRO A 587 35.81 -2.05 46.90
N GLY A 588 35.78 -3.39 46.81
CA GLY A 588 36.79 -4.16 46.09
C GLY A 588 36.65 -3.96 44.58
N VAL A 589 35.43 -4.12 44.06
CA VAL A 589 35.15 -3.88 42.64
C VAL A 589 35.46 -2.43 42.25
N LEU A 590 35.11 -1.46 43.10
CA LEU A 590 35.40 -0.05 42.83
C LEU A 590 36.90 0.25 42.86
N ALA A 591 37.66 -0.37 43.77
CA ALA A 591 39.11 -0.26 43.86
C ALA A 591 39.79 -0.82 42.61
N ASP A 592 39.38 -2.01 42.17
CA ASP A 592 39.89 -2.64 40.96
C ASP A 592 39.58 -1.80 39.71
N LEU A 593 38.35 -1.29 39.58
CA LEU A 593 37.92 -0.47 38.44
C LEU A 593 38.65 0.88 38.35
N LEU A 594 38.96 1.50 39.49
CA LEU A 594 39.62 2.80 39.54
C LEU A 594 41.15 2.71 39.69
N ASP A 595 41.70 1.49 39.81
CA ASP A 595 43.11 1.22 40.17
C ASP A 595 43.54 1.97 41.44
N LEU A 596 42.76 1.84 42.52
CA LEU A 596 42.97 2.52 43.79
C LEU A 596 43.18 1.53 44.94
N PRO A 597 44.07 1.81 45.91
CA PRO A 597 44.20 0.97 47.09
C PRO A 597 42.98 1.09 48.02
N LEU A 598 42.70 0.02 48.78
CA LEU A 598 41.71 0.08 49.85
C LEU A 598 42.25 0.92 51.03
N ALA A 599 41.34 1.63 51.72
CA ALA A 599 41.70 2.44 52.87
C ALA A 599 42.37 1.61 53.98
N SER A 600 41.89 0.39 54.23
CA SER A 600 42.49 -0.54 55.21
C SER A 600 43.88 -1.05 54.85
N GLU A 601 44.27 -1.02 53.57
CA GLU A 601 45.62 -1.37 53.11
C GLU A 601 46.60 -0.21 53.29
N ARG A 602 46.09 1.03 53.18
CA ARG A 602 46.89 2.25 53.32
C ARG A 602 47.19 2.58 54.78
N VAL A 603 46.25 2.32 55.68
CA VAL A 603 46.36 2.74 57.08
C VAL A 603 46.02 1.63 58.06
N ALA A 604 46.78 1.58 59.17
CA ALA A 604 46.50 0.69 60.31
C ALA A 604 46.40 1.50 61.62
N PRO A 605 45.30 2.23 61.85
CA PRO A 605 45.14 3.03 63.07
C PRO A 605 45.04 2.16 64.34
N GLU A 606 45.63 2.64 65.42
CA GLU A 606 45.67 1.95 66.71
C GLU A 606 44.52 2.41 67.61
N LEU A 607 43.68 1.49 68.09
CA LEU A 607 42.63 1.81 69.06
C LEU A 607 43.23 2.17 70.42
N LEU A 608 42.88 3.32 70.98
CA LEU A 608 43.38 3.79 72.27
C LEU A 608 42.45 3.39 73.43
N ASP A 609 43.10 2.97 74.52
CA ASP A 609 42.55 2.61 75.83
C ASP A 609 41.12 2.03 75.85
N ALA A 610 41.05 0.70 75.67
CA ALA A 610 39.80 -0.05 75.80
C ALA A 610 39.34 -0.29 77.25
N ALA A 611 40.06 0.21 78.28
CA ALA A 611 39.81 -0.13 79.68
C ALA A 611 38.55 0.50 80.28
N GLY A 612 37.97 1.53 79.65
CA GLY A 612 36.76 2.23 80.09
C GLY A 612 35.44 1.75 79.47
N ALA A 613 35.47 0.70 78.62
CA ALA A 613 34.32 0.29 77.82
C ALA A 613 33.36 -0.67 78.56
N THR A 614 32.05 -0.40 78.50
CA THR A 614 31.03 -1.32 79.02
C THR A 614 30.58 -2.28 77.94
N THR A 615 30.54 -3.58 78.24
CA THR A 615 30.01 -4.56 77.29
C THR A 615 28.48 -4.59 77.39
N VAL A 616 27.78 -4.25 76.31
CA VAL A 616 26.31 -4.22 76.25
C VAL A 616 25.82 -5.09 75.09
N ARG A 617 24.61 -5.66 75.18
CA ARG A 617 23.99 -6.32 74.02
C ARG A 617 23.29 -5.29 73.14
N TRP A 618 23.40 -5.44 71.82
CA TRP A 618 22.74 -4.53 70.86
C TRP A 618 21.24 -4.35 71.13
N VAL A 619 20.54 -5.44 71.44
CA VAL A 619 19.10 -5.44 71.72
C VAL A 619 18.71 -4.77 73.05
N GLU A 620 19.67 -4.46 73.91
CA GLU A 620 19.45 -3.70 75.16
C GLU A 620 19.52 -2.17 74.92
N LEU A 621 19.99 -1.74 73.74
CA LEU A 621 20.07 -0.32 73.35
C LEU A 621 18.79 0.09 72.61
N VAL A 622 17.86 0.73 73.33
CA VAL A 622 16.53 1.12 72.82
C VAL A 622 16.64 1.98 71.55
N ASP A 623 17.57 2.93 71.51
CA ASP A 623 17.74 3.81 70.35
C ASP A 623 18.21 3.05 69.10
N VAL A 624 19.08 2.04 69.27
CA VAL A 624 19.50 1.17 68.16
C VAL A 624 18.31 0.36 67.65
N VAL A 625 17.52 -0.24 68.54
CA VAL A 625 16.33 -1.02 68.16
C VAL A 625 15.33 -0.14 67.40
N ALA A 626 15.08 1.08 67.89
CA ALA A 626 14.17 2.02 67.26
C ALA A 626 14.65 2.46 65.87
N VAL A 627 15.93 2.80 65.73
CA VAL A 627 16.51 3.25 64.45
C VAL A 627 16.61 2.11 63.45
N CYS A 628 17.05 0.92 63.85
CA CYS A 628 17.05 -0.26 62.98
C CYS A 628 15.63 -0.58 62.51
N ALA A 629 14.62 -0.56 63.39
CA ALA A 629 13.23 -0.78 62.98
C ALA A 629 12.73 0.29 62.00
N ALA A 630 13.04 1.57 62.25
CA ALA A 630 12.68 2.67 61.36
C ALA A 630 13.38 2.59 59.98
N ALA A 631 14.62 2.12 59.96
CA ALA A 631 15.42 1.91 58.74
C ALA A 631 15.14 0.56 58.05
N GLY A 632 14.28 -0.30 58.62
CA GLY A 632 14.02 -1.65 58.09
C GLY A 632 15.21 -2.61 58.21
N LEU A 633 16.15 -2.35 59.12
CA LEU A 633 17.34 -3.15 59.37
C LEU A 633 17.15 -4.11 60.55
N VAL A 634 17.87 -5.23 60.52
CA VAL A 634 17.94 -6.15 61.66
C VAL A 634 18.91 -5.58 62.68
N VAL A 635 18.50 -5.56 63.95
CA VAL A 635 19.40 -5.19 65.05
C VAL A 635 20.54 -6.20 65.08
N PRO A 636 21.83 -5.77 65.06
CA PRO A 636 22.95 -6.71 65.06
C PRO A 636 22.91 -7.67 66.24
N ASP A 637 23.31 -8.92 66.02
CA ASP A 637 23.39 -9.91 67.09
C ASP A 637 24.64 -9.72 67.97
N GLY A 638 24.60 -10.25 69.19
CA GLY A 638 25.76 -10.27 70.08
C GLY A 638 25.94 -9.00 70.92
N LYS A 639 27.20 -8.65 71.19
CA LYS A 639 27.60 -7.59 72.13
C LYS A 639 28.56 -6.61 71.46
N LEU A 640 28.50 -5.36 71.90
CA LEU A 640 29.46 -4.32 71.57
C LEU A 640 30.14 -3.78 72.83
N ARG A 641 31.29 -3.13 72.65
CA ARG A 641 31.98 -2.33 73.66
C ARG A 641 31.51 -0.88 73.53
N LEU A 642 30.67 -0.42 74.45
CA LEU A 642 30.18 0.96 74.49
C LEU A 642 31.15 1.85 75.26
N HIS A 643 31.54 2.97 74.67
CA HIS A 643 32.46 3.97 75.22
C HIS A 643 31.74 5.31 75.36
N GLU A 644 32.11 6.10 76.36
CA GLU A 644 31.68 7.52 76.39
C GLU A 644 32.40 8.34 75.32
N GLN A 645 33.69 8.04 75.09
CA GLN A 645 34.50 8.61 74.03
C GLN A 645 35.41 7.51 73.47
N LEU A 646 35.42 7.36 72.14
CA LEU A 646 36.21 6.35 71.44
C LEU A 646 37.32 7.04 70.65
N LEU A 647 38.57 6.76 71.01
CA LEU A 647 39.76 7.38 70.42
C LEU A 647 40.59 6.37 69.65
N VAL A 648 41.08 6.79 68.48
CA VAL A 648 41.97 6.01 67.62
C VAL A 648 43.19 6.87 67.30
N ARG A 649 44.39 6.29 67.33
CA ARG A 649 45.64 6.95 66.97
C ARG A 649 46.05 6.58 65.55
N HIS A 650 46.37 7.60 64.76
CA HIS A 650 46.93 7.43 63.43
C HIS A 650 47.94 8.56 63.16
N ASP A 651 49.12 8.21 62.64
CA ASP A 651 50.22 9.15 62.36
C ASP A 651 50.56 10.11 63.51
N GLY A 652 50.49 9.60 64.74
CA GLY A 652 50.79 10.35 65.96
C GLY A 652 49.69 11.31 66.44
N ALA A 653 48.58 11.42 65.71
CA ALA A 653 47.39 12.19 66.11
C ALA A 653 46.28 11.27 66.66
N GLU A 654 45.46 11.81 67.57
CA GLU A 654 44.32 11.10 68.17
C GLU A 654 43.00 11.61 67.58
N TYR A 655 42.17 10.69 67.11
CA TYR A 655 40.90 10.97 66.43
C TYR A 655 39.75 10.40 67.25
N ALA A 656 38.74 11.23 67.52
CA ALA A 656 37.48 10.76 68.09
C ALA A 656 36.60 10.17 66.99
N VAL A 657 36.32 8.87 67.07
CA VAL A 657 35.55 8.14 66.06
C VAL A 657 34.21 7.67 66.64
N PRO A 658 33.13 7.63 65.83
CA PRO A 658 31.82 7.20 66.30
C PRO A 658 31.80 5.71 66.65
N PHE A 659 32.51 4.89 65.87
CA PHE A 659 32.66 3.46 66.10
C PHE A 659 33.92 2.94 65.42
N TRP A 660 34.37 1.76 65.83
CA TRP A 660 35.55 1.07 65.32
C TRP A 660 35.34 -0.44 65.41
N VAL A 661 35.80 -1.16 64.39
CA VAL A 661 35.77 -2.64 64.40
C VAL A 661 37.21 -3.13 64.39
N THR A 662 37.56 -3.94 65.39
CA THR A 662 38.90 -4.54 65.48
C THR A 662 39.03 -5.73 64.51
N PRO A 663 40.26 -6.15 64.15
CA PRO A 663 40.48 -7.28 63.24
C PRO A 663 39.83 -8.61 63.67
N ASN A 664 39.54 -8.78 64.97
CA ASN A 664 38.84 -9.94 65.51
C ASN A 664 37.29 -9.82 65.48
N GLY A 665 36.75 -8.77 64.83
CA GLY A 665 35.32 -8.52 64.69
C GLY A 665 34.64 -7.87 65.90
N THR A 666 35.38 -7.40 66.91
CA THR A 666 34.78 -6.72 68.08
C THR A 666 34.39 -5.29 67.70
N VAL A 667 33.12 -4.94 67.91
CA VAL A 667 32.62 -3.58 67.66
C VAL A 667 32.80 -2.73 68.92
N HIS A 668 33.49 -1.61 68.78
CA HIS A 668 33.62 -0.54 69.77
C HIS A 668 32.82 0.66 69.26
N ALA A 669 31.93 1.25 70.08
CA ALA A 669 31.15 2.41 69.66
C ALA A 669 31.05 3.46 70.77
N ALA A 670 31.23 4.73 70.40
CA ALA A 670 30.73 5.87 71.15
C ALA A 670 29.32 6.29 70.66
N ASP A 671 29.04 6.03 69.39
CA ASP A 671 27.72 6.17 68.77
C ASP A 671 27.25 4.78 68.26
N PRO A 672 26.53 4.02 69.10
CA PRO A 672 26.08 2.69 68.73
C PRO A 672 25.00 2.71 67.64
N VAL A 673 24.27 3.81 67.47
CA VAL A 673 23.28 3.96 66.39
C VAL A 673 23.99 4.02 65.05
N ARG A 674 25.02 4.87 64.93
CA ARG A 674 25.82 4.99 63.72
C ARG A 674 26.58 3.71 63.40
N ALA A 675 27.07 3.01 64.43
CA ALA A 675 27.66 1.69 64.26
C ALA A 675 26.64 0.70 63.66
N ALA A 676 25.44 0.60 64.23
CA ALA A 676 24.42 -0.32 63.73
C ALA A 676 24.00 -0.05 62.28
N LEU A 677 23.97 1.22 61.85
CA LEU A 677 23.61 1.61 60.49
C LEU A 677 24.70 1.31 59.45
N LEU A 678 25.98 1.36 59.85
CA LEU A 678 27.13 1.28 58.93
C LEU A 678 27.91 -0.03 59.04
N LEU A 679 27.49 -0.97 59.89
CA LEU A 679 28.10 -2.29 59.95
C LEU A 679 27.82 -3.08 58.64
N PRO A 680 28.83 -3.77 58.08
CA PRO A 680 28.65 -4.60 56.89
C PRO A 680 27.56 -5.66 57.10
N SER A 681 26.74 -5.91 56.07
CA SER A 681 25.63 -6.88 56.13
C SER A 681 26.08 -8.33 56.40
N SER A 682 27.35 -8.67 56.15
CA SER A 682 27.93 -9.97 56.54
C SER A 682 28.04 -10.17 58.06
N MET A 683 27.97 -9.08 58.84
CA MET A 683 27.93 -9.09 60.31
C MET A 683 26.50 -8.85 60.88
N ALA A 684 25.51 -8.64 60.01
CA ALA A 684 24.10 -8.43 60.36
C ALA A 684 23.18 -9.29 59.45
N LEU A 685 22.79 -10.48 59.93
CA LEU A 685 21.96 -11.44 59.16
C LEU A 685 20.60 -10.83 58.77
N ARG A 686 20.20 -10.93 57.48
CA ARG A 686 18.85 -10.59 56.96
C ARG A 686 17.95 -11.82 56.88
N PHE A 687 16.63 -11.67 57.11
CA PHE A 687 15.59 -12.61 56.65
C PHE A 687 15.15 -12.27 55.20
N PRO A 688 14.62 -13.23 54.41
CA PRO A 688 14.04 -12.97 53.09
C PRO A 688 12.74 -12.15 53.20
N PRO A 689 12.30 -11.49 52.12
CA PRO A 689 11.14 -10.59 52.16
C PRO A 689 9.87 -11.36 52.52
N ARG A 690 9.14 -10.86 53.54
CA ARG A 690 7.74 -11.25 53.77
C ARG A 690 6.88 -10.54 52.74
N SER A 691 6.30 -11.32 51.82
CA SER A 691 5.09 -10.95 51.11
C SER A 691 3.98 -10.64 52.12
N VAL A 692 3.61 -9.37 52.21
CA VAL A 692 2.37 -8.95 52.87
C VAL A 692 1.33 -8.87 51.78
N GLY A 693 0.40 -9.83 51.78
CA GLY A 693 -0.83 -9.72 51.02
C GLY A 693 -1.73 -8.66 51.63
N LEU A 694 -2.09 -7.69 50.80
CA LEU A 694 -3.42 -7.11 50.70
C LEU A 694 -3.67 -6.77 49.22
#